data_AF-A0A1V4HZV5-F1
#
_entry.id   AF-A0A1V4HZV5-F1
#
_cell.length_a   1.000
_cell.length_b   1.000
_cell.length_c   1.000
_cell.angle_alpha   90.00
_cell.angle_beta   90.00
_cell.angle_gamma   90.00
#
_symmetry.space_group_name_H-M   'P 1'
#
loop_
_entity.id
_entity.type
_entity.pdbx_description
1 polymer ?
#
loop_
_entity_poly.entity_id
_entity_poly.type
_entity_poly.pdbx_seq_one_letter_code
_entity_poly.pdbx_strand_id
1 'polypeptide(L)'
;MTSPARASKLRTAALGASLVAAALWAGIAHAEKVAKSSAPKSKPSGHAVPKPVSGHGHGKTVAPSKSKTVAPSKSKAPAASIIQPATRQHATLPAPPARKPAPRAAMAVTSSTSRTDVAALENVIDLTHKNKFSEATQVQASMTDPVARKLAEWIILRSNDNGAPTERYRAFLDANPSWPSQTFLRRRAEAALWDDHRDGATVMAWFENERPLSGKGRFALASALLTRGDRARAEQLVREAWRTDAMSAAVEGKALEMFGALITPSDHKARMDYMLYGEDREVGMRAAQRLGRSQEALAKARIAADHKSSSLRALLEKVPHELHSDPGYVLAYIQLLRREEKFAEAARLMQSAPRDPNRLYNVDQWWIERRLLARKMIDVGDYRTAYLIARDAALPARDIYKTEQEFTAGWIALRFLKDPNTAARHFARIGVGSVNPTALARAGYWQGRAAEAAGRIQESRRAYASAAEQSTSYYGQLARAKLGLPQIELHSVPSSRSRGIERLEIVRATELLYALGKDDLAIPILADIGANGDPDAVLGLGELAARHGDAQGMLLAGKAALNRGLPFDFYAYPVSGMPPVKSIGPDVERSIIYAIARQESAFNPSVVSPAHAYGLMQVTPDAGRYVCKKYGASFDLHRLKTDTAYNAALGAAELGGLLEDYRGSYIMTFAAYNAGRGSVQKWIARYGDPRDPGVDAVDWVELIPFSETRNYVQRIMENLQVYRARFGGGSKLQIEADLQRGANQ
;
A
#
# COMPACT_ATOMS: atom_id res chain seq x y z
N MET A 1 -45.43 -5.46 27.25
CA MET A 1 -45.57 -3.99 27.40
C MET A 1 -44.26 -3.40 27.92
N THR A 2 -44.11 -2.07 27.87
CA THR A 2 -43.12 -1.25 28.62
C THR A 2 -41.65 -1.70 28.65
N SER A 3 -40.83 -1.03 27.84
CA SER A 3 -39.42 -0.77 28.16
C SER A 3 -39.33 0.16 29.39
N PRO A 4 -38.14 0.29 30.02
CA PRO A 4 -37.50 1.61 29.88
C PRO A 4 -36.01 1.54 29.51
N ALA A 5 -35.56 2.53 28.75
CA ALA A 5 -34.16 2.72 28.41
C ALA A 5 -33.43 3.58 29.45
N ARG A 6 -32.12 3.35 29.62
CA ARG A 6 -31.18 4.37 30.13
C ARG A 6 -29.86 4.27 29.36
N ALA A 7 -29.33 5.42 28.97
CA ALA A 7 -28.13 5.51 28.15
C ALA A 7 -26.85 5.62 29.00
N SER A 8 -25.79 4.94 28.58
CA SER A 8 -24.42 5.17 29.05
C SER A 8 -23.59 5.75 27.90
N LYS A 9 -22.97 6.93 28.13
CA LYS A 9 -21.99 7.51 27.22
C LYS A 9 -20.60 7.00 27.60
N LEU A 10 -20.06 6.03 26.87
CA LEU A 10 -18.65 5.64 26.98
C LEU A 10 -17.89 6.09 25.73
N ARG A 11 -16.70 6.68 25.95
CA ARG A 11 -15.86 7.23 24.88
C ARG A 11 -15.08 6.09 24.21
N THR A 12 -15.20 5.95 22.90
CA THR A 12 -14.39 5.04 22.10
C THR A 12 -12.95 5.55 21.97
N ALA A 13 -12.02 4.87 22.63
CA ALA A 13 -10.58 5.09 22.51
C ALA A 13 -9.84 3.75 22.32
N ALA A 14 -10.22 3.00 21.27
CA ALA A 14 -9.73 1.65 20.99
C ALA A 14 -9.55 1.42 19.48
N LEU A 15 -8.46 1.96 18.92
CA LEU A 15 -8.00 1.68 17.55
C LEU A 15 -6.47 1.68 17.55
N GLY A 16 -5.84 0.51 17.37
CA GLY A 16 -4.38 0.41 17.51
C GLY A 16 -3.70 -0.95 17.29
N ALA A 17 -4.31 -1.91 16.55
CA ALA A 17 -3.69 -3.22 16.34
C ALA A 17 -4.05 -4.01 15.04
N SER A 18 -4.61 -3.38 14.00
CA SER A 18 -5.01 -4.08 12.74
C SER A 18 -4.65 -3.35 11.44
N LEU A 19 -3.48 -2.69 11.40
CA LEU A 19 -3.11 -1.77 10.31
C LEU A 19 -2.46 -2.40 9.05
N VAL A 20 -2.26 -3.72 9.00
CA VAL A 20 -1.59 -4.39 7.86
C VAL A 20 -2.51 -4.64 6.66
N ALA A 21 -3.83 -4.74 6.88
CA ALA A 21 -4.82 -4.88 5.79
C ALA A 21 -5.38 -3.54 5.30
N ALA A 22 -5.54 -2.56 6.19
CA ALA A 22 -6.19 -1.28 5.89
C ALA A 22 -5.29 -0.23 5.21
N ALA A 23 -3.96 -0.45 5.14
CA ALA A 23 -2.96 0.49 4.60
C ALA A 23 -2.99 0.70 3.07
N LEU A 24 -4.14 0.43 2.43
CA LEU A 24 -4.45 0.73 1.03
C LEU A 24 -5.69 1.65 0.87
N TRP A 25 -6.35 2.03 1.98
CA TRP A 25 -7.67 2.69 2.00
C TRP A 25 -7.70 4.08 2.68
N ALA A 26 -6.53 4.63 3.02
CA ALA A 26 -6.38 5.94 3.65
C ALA A 26 -5.60 6.89 2.73
N GLY A 27 -6.25 7.38 1.66
CA GLY A 27 -5.52 7.82 0.46
C GLY A 27 -6.12 8.95 -0.41
N ILE A 28 -6.89 9.89 0.17
CA ILE A 28 -7.48 11.10 -0.49
C ILE A 28 -8.85 10.87 -1.16
N ALA A 29 -9.94 11.26 -0.48
CA ALA A 29 -11.27 11.39 -1.11
C ALA A 29 -12.18 12.42 -0.42
N HIS A 30 -11.95 13.73 -0.63
CA HIS A 30 -12.99 14.80 -0.71
C HIS A 30 -12.39 16.21 -0.85
N ALA A 31 -12.80 16.99 -1.86
CA ALA A 31 -12.72 18.47 -1.91
C ALA A 31 -13.42 19.13 -3.14
N GLU A 32 -14.62 18.70 -3.55
CA GLU A 32 -15.44 19.46 -4.52
C GLU A 32 -16.79 19.87 -3.88
N LYS A 33 -16.78 20.96 -3.10
CA LYS A 33 -18.00 21.70 -2.74
C LYS A 33 -18.16 22.88 -3.70
N VAL A 34 -19.16 22.79 -4.59
CA VAL A 34 -19.47 23.85 -5.57
C VAL A 34 -20.03 25.08 -4.86
N ALA A 35 -19.22 26.12 -4.72
CA ALA A 35 -19.68 27.44 -4.34
C ALA A 35 -20.29 28.14 -5.57
N LYS A 36 -21.60 28.38 -5.55
CA LYS A 36 -22.24 29.26 -6.54
C LYS A 36 -21.76 30.70 -6.31
N SER A 37 -21.11 31.30 -7.30
CA SER A 37 -20.92 32.75 -7.39
C SER A 37 -21.35 33.23 -8.78
N SER A 38 -21.96 34.41 -8.85
CA SER A 38 -22.56 34.96 -10.07
C SER A 38 -21.54 35.77 -10.86
N ALA A 39 -21.29 35.38 -12.12
CA ALA A 39 -20.44 36.13 -13.04
C ALA A 39 -21.15 37.42 -13.54
N PRO A 40 -20.50 38.59 -13.47
CA PRO A 40 -20.95 39.78 -14.20
C PRO A 40 -20.62 39.67 -15.70
N LYS A 41 -21.41 40.32 -16.55
CA LYS A 41 -21.25 40.31 -18.01
C LYS A 41 -20.29 41.41 -18.48
N SER A 42 -19.50 41.14 -19.52
CA SER A 42 -18.88 42.16 -20.37
C SER A 42 -19.05 41.78 -21.85
N LYS A 43 -19.11 42.79 -22.74
CA LYS A 43 -19.38 42.63 -24.18
C LYS A 43 -18.09 42.72 -25.02
N PRO A 44 -18.08 42.20 -26.27
CA PRO A 44 -16.87 42.09 -27.10
C PRO A 44 -16.56 43.32 -27.97
N SER A 45 -15.29 43.44 -28.37
CA SER A 45 -14.76 44.23 -29.50
C SER A 45 -13.41 43.62 -29.94
N GLY A 46 -12.90 43.78 -31.16
CA GLY A 46 -13.52 44.38 -32.35
C GLY A 46 -12.49 44.81 -33.42
N HIS A 47 -12.02 43.87 -34.27
CA HIS A 47 -11.07 44.10 -35.41
C HIS A 47 -9.65 44.55 -34.96
N ALA A 48 -8.60 44.63 -35.82
CA ALA A 48 -8.48 44.45 -37.28
C ALA A 48 -7.15 43.76 -37.69
N VAL A 49 -6.93 43.58 -39.00
CA VAL A 49 -5.72 43.00 -39.63
C VAL A 49 -5.13 44.01 -40.63
N PRO A 50 -3.80 44.07 -40.80
CA PRO A 50 -3.24 44.25 -42.15
C PRO A 50 -1.97 43.44 -42.48
N LYS A 51 -1.66 43.40 -43.79
CA LYS A 51 -0.49 42.87 -44.52
C LYS A 51 -0.41 43.67 -45.84
N PRO A 52 0.64 43.56 -46.69
CA PRO A 52 2.09 43.39 -46.49
C PRO A 52 2.86 44.51 -47.25
N VAL A 53 4.16 44.35 -47.61
CA VAL A 53 4.80 44.80 -48.90
C VAL A 53 6.30 44.39 -48.97
N SER A 54 6.88 44.39 -50.18
CA SER A 54 8.28 44.06 -50.61
C SER A 54 9.23 45.28 -50.61
N GLY A 55 10.54 45.27 -50.97
CA GLY A 55 11.53 44.23 -51.31
C GLY A 55 12.67 44.76 -52.22
N HIS A 56 13.75 43.98 -52.48
CA HIS A 56 14.91 44.24 -53.40
C HIS A 56 15.85 45.43 -53.04
N GLY A 57 17.14 45.52 -53.45
CA GLY A 57 18.05 44.53 -54.07
C GLY A 57 19.36 45.14 -54.67
N HIS A 58 20.49 44.40 -54.60
CA HIS A 58 21.82 44.63 -55.29
C HIS A 58 22.67 45.86 -54.87
N GLY A 59 24.01 45.92 -55.08
CA GLY A 59 25.00 44.90 -55.49
C GLY A 59 26.34 45.48 -56.05
N LYS A 60 27.35 44.60 -56.29
CA LYS A 60 28.68 44.87 -56.95
C LYS A 60 29.70 45.71 -56.13
N THR A 61 31.04 45.64 -56.24
CA THR A 61 32.07 44.69 -56.79
C THR A 61 33.39 44.95 -55.97
N VAL A 62 34.66 44.55 -56.21
CA VAL A 62 35.52 44.07 -57.33
C VAL A 62 36.56 43.03 -56.76
N ALA A 63 37.41 42.42 -57.58
CA ALA A 63 38.50 41.47 -57.23
C ALA A 63 39.67 41.60 -58.27
N PRO A 64 40.61 40.66 -58.51
CA PRO A 64 41.13 39.48 -57.77
C PRO A 64 42.56 39.79 -57.24
N SER A 65 43.59 38.94 -57.08
CA SER A 65 43.95 37.50 -57.22
C SER A 65 45.15 37.24 -56.26
N LYS A 66 45.80 36.08 -56.02
CA LYS A 66 45.97 34.72 -56.61
C LYS A 66 46.14 33.72 -55.43
N SER A 67 46.01 32.38 -55.53
CA SER A 67 45.42 31.49 -56.55
C SER A 67 45.28 30.05 -56.00
N LYS A 68 44.13 29.38 -56.26
CA LYS A 68 43.91 27.92 -56.48
C LYS A 68 44.41 26.89 -55.43
N THR A 69 43.73 25.81 -55.04
CA THR A 69 42.33 25.26 -55.16
C THR A 69 42.25 24.07 -54.17
N VAL A 70 41.12 23.68 -53.56
CA VAL A 70 40.04 22.79 -54.07
C VAL A 70 38.80 22.90 -53.13
N ALA A 71 37.63 22.39 -53.53
CA ALA A 71 36.30 22.69 -52.98
C ALA A 71 35.93 22.14 -51.57
N PRO A 72 34.99 22.78 -50.84
CA PRO A 72 34.55 22.40 -49.50
C PRO A 72 33.35 21.43 -49.45
N SER A 73 33.12 20.79 -48.30
CA SER A 73 31.91 19.98 -48.01
C SER A 73 30.88 20.75 -47.15
N LYS A 74 29.62 20.28 -47.15
CA LYS A 74 28.46 21.00 -46.61
C LYS A 74 28.43 21.02 -45.07
N SER A 75 28.34 22.20 -44.47
CA SER A 75 28.12 22.36 -43.02
C SER A 75 26.75 21.80 -42.59
N LYS A 76 26.74 20.85 -41.65
CA LYS A 76 25.50 20.36 -41.03
C LYS A 76 25.00 21.31 -39.94
N ALA A 77 23.67 21.37 -39.77
CA ALA A 77 23.04 21.96 -38.60
C ALA A 77 23.43 21.17 -37.31
N PRO A 78 23.45 21.82 -36.13
CA PRO A 78 23.85 21.17 -34.88
C PRO A 78 22.90 20.02 -34.52
N ALA A 79 23.47 18.84 -34.24
CA ALA A 79 22.70 17.64 -33.90
C ALA A 79 22.13 17.72 -32.47
N ALA A 80 20.95 17.15 -32.26
CA ALA A 80 20.34 17.04 -30.94
C ALA A 80 21.23 16.23 -29.98
N SER A 81 21.40 16.70 -28.75
CA SER A 81 22.29 16.09 -27.76
C SER A 81 21.86 14.67 -27.41
N ILE A 82 22.70 13.69 -27.75
CA ILE A 82 22.48 12.28 -27.44
C ILE A 82 22.39 12.11 -25.92
N ILE A 83 21.28 11.54 -25.43
CA ILE A 83 21.10 11.22 -24.01
C ILE A 83 22.03 10.06 -23.67
N GLN A 84 23.11 10.32 -22.94
CA GLN A 84 24.01 9.28 -22.47
C GLN A 84 23.27 8.30 -21.54
N PRO A 85 23.44 6.97 -21.72
CA PRO A 85 22.93 5.99 -20.77
C PRO A 85 23.67 6.14 -19.44
N ALA A 86 22.94 6.41 -18.35
CA ALA A 86 23.54 6.68 -17.05
C ALA A 86 24.22 5.41 -16.49
N THR A 87 25.55 5.37 -16.52
CA THR A 87 26.41 4.45 -15.78
C THR A 87 26.37 4.75 -14.28
N ARG A 88 25.21 4.56 -13.64
CA ARG A 88 25.14 4.52 -12.19
C ARG A 88 25.85 3.28 -11.70
N GLN A 89 27.00 3.45 -11.05
CA GLN A 89 27.51 2.50 -10.06
C GLN A 89 26.55 2.46 -8.86
N HIS A 90 25.36 1.89 -9.05
CA HIS A 90 24.73 1.20 -7.95
C HIS A 90 25.63 -0.01 -7.65
N ALA A 91 26.13 -0.10 -6.42
CA ALA A 91 26.72 -1.34 -5.94
C ALA A 91 25.74 -2.48 -6.25
N THR A 92 26.27 -3.63 -6.68
CA THR A 92 25.48 -4.86 -6.88
C THR A 92 24.65 -5.05 -5.62
N LEU A 93 23.32 -4.87 -5.73
CA LEU A 93 22.45 -4.94 -4.55
C LEU A 93 22.68 -6.32 -3.94
N PRO A 94 23.15 -6.41 -2.67
CA PRO A 94 23.42 -7.70 -2.07
C PRO A 94 22.14 -8.52 -2.15
N ALA A 95 22.25 -9.77 -2.60
CA ALA A 95 21.10 -10.64 -2.77
C ALA A 95 20.25 -10.58 -1.49
N PRO A 96 18.95 -10.25 -1.60
CA PRO A 96 18.15 -9.92 -0.42
C PRO A 96 18.25 -11.08 0.57
N PRO A 97 18.53 -10.79 1.86
CA PRO A 97 18.94 -11.80 2.82
C PRO A 97 17.91 -12.91 2.83
N ALA A 98 18.35 -14.13 2.49
CA ALA A 98 17.46 -15.28 2.32
C ALA A 98 16.57 -15.39 3.55
N ARG A 99 15.24 -15.27 3.34
CA ARG A 99 14.28 -15.33 4.45
C ARG A 99 14.55 -16.62 5.21
N LYS A 100 14.89 -16.52 6.50
CA LYS A 100 15.03 -17.68 7.39
C LYS A 100 13.77 -18.54 7.20
N PRO A 101 13.91 -19.87 6.96
CA PRO A 101 12.74 -20.74 6.83
C PRO A 101 11.81 -20.58 8.02
N ALA A 102 10.50 -20.60 7.77
CA ALA A 102 9.52 -20.57 8.84
C ALA A 102 9.74 -21.76 9.79
N PRO A 103 9.72 -21.56 11.12
CA PRO A 103 9.75 -22.67 12.06
C PRO A 103 8.58 -23.63 11.78
N ARG A 104 8.87 -24.94 11.73
CA ARG A 104 7.85 -25.96 11.45
C ARG A 104 6.70 -25.85 12.47
N ALA A 105 5.47 -25.98 12.00
CA ALA A 105 4.30 -25.94 12.86
C ALA A 105 4.31 -27.09 13.88
N ALA A 106 3.99 -26.78 15.13
CA ALA A 106 3.95 -27.76 16.21
C ALA A 106 2.76 -28.72 16.07
N MET A 107 2.98 -30.00 16.40
CA MET A 107 1.93 -31.02 16.46
C MET A 107 1.33 -31.07 17.87
N ALA A 108 0.01 -31.03 17.98
CA ALA A 108 -0.70 -31.15 19.24
C ALA A 108 -0.64 -32.60 19.77
N VAL A 109 -0.28 -32.75 21.05
CA VAL A 109 -0.23 -34.03 21.76
C VAL A 109 -1.63 -34.64 21.88
N THR A 110 -2.61 -33.83 22.29
CA THR A 110 -4.04 -34.17 22.32
C THR A 110 -4.68 -34.07 20.93
N SER A 111 -5.76 -34.82 20.71
CA SER A 111 -6.61 -34.74 19.50
C SER A 111 -7.89 -33.93 19.69
N SER A 112 -8.32 -33.73 20.94
CA SER A 112 -9.54 -33.00 21.31
C SER A 112 -9.32 -32.14 22.56
N THR A 113 -10.27 -31.24 22.83
CA THR A 113 -10.30 -30.33 23.98
C THR A 113 -11.55 -30.65 24.81
N SER A 114 -11.46 -30.65 26.14
CA SER A 114 -12.63 -30.98 26.99
C SER A 114 -13.67 -29.85 26.98
N ARG A 115 -14.95 -30.15 27.24
CA ARG A 115 -15.99 -29.11 27.38
C ARG A 115 -15.66 -28.11 28.49
N THR A 116 -15.01 -28.57 29.56
CA THR A 116 -14.50 -27.73 30.65
C THR A 116 -13.43 -26.75 30.16
N ASP A 117 -12.48 -27.23 29.34
CA ASP A 117 -11.41 -26.39 28.77
C ASP A 117 -11.94 -25.40 27.72
N VAL A 118 -12.97 -25.77 26.94
CA VAL A 118 -13.66 -24.84 26.02
C VAL A 118 -14.34 -23.71 26.80
N ALA A 119 -15.08 -24.04 27.87
CA ALA A 119 -15.72 -23.03 28.72
C ALA A 119 -14.69 -22.17 29.49
N ALA A 120 -13.57 -22.75 29.92
CA ALA A 120 -12.46 -22.02 30.52
C ALA A 120 -11.79 -21.05 29.53
N LEU A 121 -11.62 -21.46 28.27
CA LEU A 121 -11.09 -20.60 27.20
C LEU A 121 -12.01 -19.41 26.92
N GLU A 122 -13.33 -19.64 26.84
CA GLU A 122 -14.30 -18.55 26.67
C GLU A 122 -14.26 -17.58 27.87
N ASN A 123 -14.19 -18.10 29.10
CA ASN A 123 -14.05 -17.27 30.30
C ASN A 123 -12.74 -16.46 30.28
N VAL A 124 -11.61 -17.01 29.81
CA VAL A 124 -10.37 -16.24 29.62
C VAL A 124 -10.58 -15.06 28.67
N ILE A 125 -11.23 -15.29 27.52
CA ILE A 125 -11.54 -14.23 26.55
C ILE A 125 -12.39 -13.15 27.21
N ASP A 126 -13.47 -13.55 27.88
CA ASP A 126 -14.41 -12.64 28.55
C ASP A 126 -13.76 -11.86 29.70
N LEU A 127 -12.79 -12.44 30.41
CA LEU A 127 -12.00 -11.78 31.44
C LEU A 127 -10.98 -10.81 30.85
N THR A 128 -10.32 -11.15 29.73
CA THR A 128 -9.40 -10.23 29.03
C THR A 128 -10.14 -9.01 28.47
N HIS A 129 -11.35 -9.16 27.92
CA HIS A 129 -12.21 -8.04 27.52
C HIS A 129 -12.62 -7.12 28.68
N LYS A 130 -12.60 -7.64 29.91
CA LYS A 130 -12.89 -6.90 31.16
C LYS A 130 -11.62 -6.40 31.87
N ASN A 131 -10.45 -6.54 31.24
CA ASN A 131 -9.12 -6.26 31.80
C ASN A 131 -8.77 -7.02 33.09
N LYS A 132 -9.43 -8.17 33.34
CA LYS A 132 -9.27 -9.01 34.54
C LYS A 132 -8.15 -10.04 34.38
N PHE A 133 -6.93 -9.58 34.08
CA PHE A 133 -5.82 -10.44 33.64
C PHE A 133 -5.31 -11.44 34.69
N SER A 134 -5.40 -11.11 35.98
CA SER A 134 -5.08 -12.02 37.08
C SER A 134 -6.06 -13.19 37.16
N GLU A 135 -7.37 -12.91 37.07
CA GLU A 135 -8.42 -13.94 37.01
C GLU A 135 -8.28 -14.79 35.74
N ALA A 136 -8.05 -14.16 34.58
CA ALA A 136 -7.79 -14.86 33.32
C ALA A 136 -6.58 -15.82 33.42
N THR A 137 -5.53 -15.42 34.13
CA THR A 137 -4.34 -16.27 34.37
C THR A 137 -4.66 -17.44 35.30
N GLN A 138 -5.49 -17.26 36.33
CA GLN A 138 -5.95 -18.36 37.20
C GLN A 138 -6.80 -19.38 36.44
N VAL A 139 -7.72 -18.91 35.58
CA VAL A 139 -8.52 -19.79 34.72
C VAL A 139 -7.61 -20.53 33.73
N GLN A 140 -6.68 -19.83 33.07
CA GLN A 140 -5.71 -20.43 32.14
C GLN A 140 -4.87 -21.54 32.79
N ALA A 141 -4.42 -21.35 34.04
CA ALA A 141 -3.65 -22.36 34.77
C ALA A 141 -4.45 -23.65 35.05
N SER A 142 -5.77 -23.56 35.18
CA SER A 142 -6.66 -24.70 35.43
C SER A 142 -6.92 -25.60 34.22
N MET A 143 -6.68 -25.09 32.99
CA MET A 143 -7.01 -25.79 31.74
C MET A 143 -6.14 -27.03 31.52
N THR A 144 -6.72 -28.16 31.14
CA THR A 144 -6.00 -29.44 30.96
C THR A 144 -5.48 -29.66 29.54
N ASP A 145 -6.23 -29.28 28.50
CA ASP A 145 -5.77 -29.37 27.10
C ASP A 145 -4.62 -28.38 26.80
N PRO A 146 -3.43 -28.86 26.38
CA PRO A 146 -2.28 -27.98 26.15
C PRO A 146 -2.50 -26.92 25.06
N VAL A 147 -3.30 -27.21 24.03
CA VAL A 147 -3.58 -26.25 22.96
C VAL A 147 -4.48 -25.12 23.46
N ALA A 148 -5.58 -25.44 24.13
CA ALA A 148 -6.46 -24.43 24.73
C ALA A 148 -5.73 -23.58 25.78
N ARG A 149 -4.91 -24.19 26.66
CA ARG A 149 -4.07 -23.47 27.64
C ARG A 149 -3.08 -22.50 26.98
N LYS A 150 -2.49 -22.89 25.85
CA LYS A 150 -1.53 -22.10 25.07
C LYS A 150 -2.20 -20.96 24.28
N LEU A 151 -3.40 -21.20 23.76
CA LEU A 151 -4.24 -20.19 23.14
C LEU A 151 -4.69 -19.12 24.16
N ALA A 152 -5.15 -19.55 25.34
CA ALA A 152 -5.49 -18.64 26.44
C ALA A 152 -4.30 -17.73 26.83
N GLU A 153 -3.09 -18.29 26.92
CA GLU A 153 -1.88 -17.52 27.17
C GLU A 153 -1.58 -16.50 26.05
N TRP A 154 -1.71 -16.91 24.78
CA TRP A 154 -1.52 -16.03 23.63
C TRP A 154 -2.51 -14.85 23.60
N ILE A 155 -3.76 -15.07 24.01
CA ILE A 155 -4.81 -14.04 24.12
C ILE A 155 -4.47 -13.06 25.25
N ILE A 156 -4.07 -13.56 26.43
CA ILE A 156 -3.62 -12.72 27.56
C ILE A 156 -2.40 -11.89 27.14
N LEU A 157 -1.37 -12.51 26.56
CA LEU A 157 -0.14 -11.82 26.13
C LEU A 157 -0.35 -10.85 24.97
N ARG A 158 -1.45 -10.97 24.20
CA ARG A 158 -1.86 -9.99 23.18
C ARG A 158 -2.79 -8.87 23.68
N SER A 159 -3.42 -9.02 24.85
CA SER A 159 -4.30 -8.00 25.43
C SER A 159 -3.49 -6.79 25.93
N ASN A 160 -3.96 -5.55 25.71
CA ASN A 160 -3.26 -4.35 26.20
C ASN A 160 -3.20 -4.33 27.74
N ASP A 161 -2.17 -3.68 28.28
CA ASP A 161 -2.02 -3.38 29.71
C ASP A 161 -2.16 -4.60 30.65
N ASN A 162 -1.72 -5.77 30.16
CA ASN A 162 -1.95 -7.08 30.77
C ASN A 162 -1.11 -7.40 32.02
N GLY A 163 -0.20 -6.53 32.42
CA GLY A 163 0.68 -6.72 33.58
C GLY A 163 1.63 -7.92 33.48
N ALA A 164 1.87 -8.47 32.28
CA ALA A 164 2.74 -9.62 32.10
C ALA A 164 4.23 -9.21 32.13
N PRO A 165 5.06 -9.79 33.03
CA PRO A 165 6.48 -9.49 33.08
C PRO A 165 7.23 -10.08 31.89
N THR A 166 8.43 -9.56 31.61
CA THR A 166 9.25 -9.96 30.46
C THR A 166 9.55 -11.48 30.41
N GLU A 167 9.69 -12.16 31.55
CA GLU A 167 9.88 -13.61 31.64
C GLU A 167 8.70 -14.41 31.07
N ARG A 168 7.47 -13.94 31.30
CA ARG A 168 6.25 -14.61 30.82
C ARG A 168 6.19 -14.55 29.29
N TYR A 169 6.54 -13.40 28.71
CA TYR A 169 6.72 -13.28 27.27
C TYR A 169 7.86 -14.15 26.73
N ARG A 170 9.02 -14.19 27.40
CA ARG A 170 10.14 -15.07 26.99
C ARG A 170 9.72 -16.53 26.95
N ALA A 171 9.14 -17.03 28.05
CA ALA A 171 8.69 -18.41 28.17
C ALA A 171 7.69 -18.80 27.07
N PHE A 172 6.79 -17.88 26.68
CA PHE A 172 5.89 -18.12 25.55
C PHE A 172 6.62 -18.12 24.20
N LEU A 173 7.52 -17.18 23.95
CA LEU A 173 8.26 -17.07 22.68
C LEU A 173 9.15 -18.31 22.45
N ASP A 174 9.98 -18.64 23.45
CA ASP A 174 10.98 -19.72 23.37
C ASP A 174 10.32 -21.10 23.21
N ALA A 175 9.20 -21.35 23.91
CA ALA A 175 8.47 -22.60 23.82
C ALA A 175 7.60 -22.74 22.55
N ASN A 176 7.30 -21.64 21.85
CA ASN A 176 6.32 -21.61 20.76
C ASN A 176 6.79 -20.83 19.51
N PRO A 177 7.97 -21.13 18.93
CA PRO A 177 8.55 -20.35 17.83
C PRO A 177 7.73 -20.37 16.52
N SER A 178 6.83 -21.34 16.33
CA SER A 178 5.92 -21.42 15.18
C SER A 178 4.50 -20.86 15.44
N TRP A 179 4.24 -20.32 16.64
CA TRP A 179 2.99 -19.59 16.92
C TRP A 179 3.03 -18.16 16.36
N PRO A 180 1.88 -17.57 16.01
CA PRO A 180 1.83 -16.23 15.42
C PRO A 180 2.13 -15.12 16.46
N SER A 181 2.39 -13.92 15.96
CA SER A 181 2.64 -12.68 16.72
C SER A 181 4.03 -12.55 17.36
N GLN A 182 5.02 -13.38 16.99
CA GLN A 182 6.39 -13.37 17.53
C GLN A 182 6.99 -11.96 17.70
N THR A 183 7.01 -11.15 16.63
CA THR A 183 7.57 -9.79 16.64
C THR A 183 6.77 -8.81 17.52
N PHE A 184 5.46 -9.02 17.64
CA PHE A 184 4.57 -8.17 18.46
C PHE A 184 4.74 -8.48 19.95
N LEU A 185 4.73 -9.76 20.32
CA LEU A 185 4.95 -10.22 21.69
C LEU A 185 6.35 -9.86 22.19
N ARG A 186 7.38 -9.99 21.35
CA ARG A 186 8.74 -9.53 21.68
C ARG A 186 8.83 -8.03 21.94
N ARG A 187 8.18 -7.19 21.12
CA ARG A 187 8.14 -5.74 21.38
C ARG A 187 7.45 -5.37 22.69
N ARG A 188 6.53 -6.20 23.18
CA ARG A 188 5.92 -6.04 24.52
C ARG A 188 6.83 -6.54 25.63
N ALA A 189 7.54 -7.64 25.43
CA ALA A 189 8.58 -8.10 26.36
C ALA A 189 9.69 -7.05 26.58
N GLU A 190 10.09 -6.38 25.49
CA GLU A 190 11.03 -5.25 25.51
C GLU A 190 10.44 -3.97 26.13
N ALA A 191 9.12 -3.78 26.07
CA ALA A 191 8.45 -2.70 26.78
C ALA A 191 8.43 -2.96 28.30
N ALA A 192 8.08 -4.18 28.71
CA ALA A 192 8.09 -4.61 30.12
C ALA A 192 9.46 -4.42 30.79
N LEU A 193 10.58 -4.69 30.09
CA LEU A 193 11.93 -4.40 30.62
C LEU A 193 12.10 -2.94 31.07
N TRP A 194 11.50 -1.99 30.36
CA TRP A 194 11.60 -0.55 30.62
C TRP A 194 10.52 -0.03 31.58
N ASP A 195 9.31 -0.57 31.48
CA ASP A 195 8.14 -0.16 32.26
C ASP A 195 8.19 -0.76 33.68
N ASP A 196 8.64 -2.01 33.83
CA ASP A 196 8.86 -2.68 35.12
C ASP A 196 10.20 -2.28 35.78
N HIS A 197 10.98 -1.38 35.15
CA HIS A 197 12.29 -0.90 35.63
C HIS A 197 13.28 -2.03 35.94
N ARG A 198 13.40 -3.03 35.04
CA ARG A 198 14.17 -4.24 35.29
C ARG A 198 15.67 -3.98 35.42
N ASP A 199 16.30 -4.78 36.28
CA ASP A 199 17.70 -4.65 36.64
C ASP A 199 18.64 -4.92 35.46
N GLY A 200 19.88 -4.43 35.58
CA GLY A 200 20.88 -4.54 34.53
C GLY A 200 21.27 -5.98 34.16
N ALA A 201 21.14 -6.96 35.07
CA ALA A 201 21.45 -8.35 34.76
C ALA A 201 20.32 -9.00 33.95
N THR A 202 19.04 -8.83 34.36
CA THR A 202 17.87 -9.24 33.57
C THR A 202 17.92 -8.66 32.14
N VAL A 203 18.21 -7.36 32.03
CA VAL A 203 18.24 -6.66 30.74
C VAL A 203 19.39 -7.16 29.86
N MET A 204 20.60 -7.30 30.41
CA MET A 204 21.75 -7.82 29.64
C MET A 204 21.52 -9.28 29.20
N ALA A 205 20.92 -10.12 30.05
CA ALA A 205 20.55 -11.49 29.69
C ALA A 205 19.46 -11.56 28.61
N TRP A 206 18.57 -10.57 28.50
CA TRP A 206 17.64 -10.48 27.37
C TRP A 206 18.37 -10.18 26.05
N PHE A 207 19.31 -9.24 26.04
CA PHE A 207 19.98 -8.76 24.82
C PHE A 207 21.37 -9.38 24.56
N GLU A 208 21.67 -10.53 25.18
CA GLU A 208 22.94 -11.24 24.96
C GLU A 208 23.05 -11.76 23.52
N ASN A 209 22.04 -12.51 23.08
CA ASN A 209 21.96 -13.10 21.73
C ASN A 209 21.00 -12.34 20.80
N GLU A 210 20.39 -11.25 21.28
CA GLU A 210 19.26 -10.60 20.62
C GLU A 210 19.39 -9.07 20.52
N ARG A 211 18.87 -8.51 19.42
CA ARG A 211 18.86 -7.06 19.18
C ARG A 211 17.51 -6.43 19.57
N PRO A 212 17.48 -5.23 20.16
CA PRO A 212 16.22 -4.51 20.39
C PRO A 212 15.40 -4.27 19.11
N LEU A 213 14.09 -4.48 19.20
CA LEU A 213 13.10 -4.20 18.14
C LEU A 213 12.23 -2.97 18.45
N SER A 214 12.45 -2.30 19.58
CA SER A 214 11.67 -1.18 20.11
C SER A 214 12.54 -0.12 20.80
N GLY A 215 12.09 1.13 20.82
CA GLY A 215 12.73 2.23 21.55
C GLY A 215 12.84 1.98 23.06
N LYS A 216 11.80 1.41 23.69
CA LYS A 216 11.82 0.99 25.10
C LYS A 216 12.90 -0.06 25.37
N GLY A 217 13.00 -1.09 24.53
CA GLY A 217 14.06 -2.11 24.62
C GLY A 217 15.47 -1.53 24.49
N ARG A 218 15.67 -0.61 23.53
CA ARG A 218 16.94 0.12 23.36
C ARG A 218 17.29 0.97 24.59
N PHE A 219 16.32 1.65 25.19
CA PHE A 219 16.53 2.45 26.40
C PHE A 219 16.83 1.60 27.64
N ALA A 220 16.12 0.47 27.83
CA ALA A 220 16.44 -0.47 28.90
C ALA A 220 17.89 -0.96 28.77
N LEU A 221 18.27 -1.43 27.57
CA LEU A 221 19.64 -1.88 27.29
C LEU A 221 20.69 -0.77 27.48
N ALA A 222 20.41 0.46 27.01
CA ALA A 222 21.30 1.60 27.22
C ALA A 222 21.50 1.91 28.71
N SER A 223 20.44 1.83 29.52
CA SER A 223 20.53 2.00 30.98
C SER A 223 21.44 0.94 31.62
N ALA A 224 21.28 -0.33 31.24
CA ALA A 224 22.11 -1.42 31.74
C ALA A 224 23.59 -1.31 31.31
N LEU A 225 23.84 -0.84 30.08
CA LEU A 225 25.19 -0.61 29.56
C LEU A 225 25.90 0.57 30.24
N LEU A 226 25.19 1.66 30.56
CA LEU A 226 25.74 2.78 31.32
C LEU A 226 26.22 2.35 32.72
N THR A 227 25.43 1.53 33.44
CA THR A 227 25.82 0.96 34.73
C THR A 227 27.06 0.06 34.63
N ARG A 228 27.34 -0.51 33.46
CA ARG A 228 28.54 -1.30 33.16
C ARG A 228 29.69 -0.48 32.54
N GLY A 229 29.54 0.83 32.37
CA GLY A 229 30.54 1.72 31.78
C GLY A 229 30.59 1.76 30.24
N ASP A 230 29.77 0.97 29.53
CA ASP A 230 29.70 1.00 28.05
C ASP A 230 28.84 2.18 27.56
N ARG A 231 29.37 3.39 27.76
CA ARG A 231 28.73 4.64 27.33
C ARG A 231 28.59 4.72 25.82
N ALA A 232 29.55 4.21 25.05
CA ALA A 232 29.54 4.32 23.60
C ALA A 232 28.37 3.56 22.96
N ARG A 233 28.13 2.30 23.37
CA ARG A 233 27.00 1.51 22.88
C ARG A 233 25.66 2.03 23.43
N ALA A 234 25.63 2.52 24.67
CA ALA A 234 24.44 3.19 25.22
C ALA A 234 24.06 4.45 24.42
N GLU A 235 25.03 5.30 24.08
CA GLU A 235 24.84 6.52 23.28
C GLU A 235 24.29 6.19 21.88
N GLN A 236 24.79 5.14 21.23
CA GLN A 236 24.26 4.65 19.96
C GLN A 236 22.79 4.22 20.09
N LEU A 237 22.46 3.40 21.08
CA LEU A 237 21.11 2.86 21.28
C LEU A 237 20.09 3.95 21.64
N VAL A 238 20.48 4.91 22.49
CA VAL A 238 19.66 6.09 22.83
C VAL A 238 19.39 6.93 21.60
N ARG A 239 20.41 7.26 20.80
CA ARG A 239 20.23 8.07 19.60
C ARG A 239 19.42 7.36 18.52
N GLU A 240 19.56 6.05 18.36
CA GLU A 240 18.72 5.27 17.46
C GLU A 240 17.24 5.36 17.88
N ALA A 241 16.92 4.98 19.12
CA ALA A 241 15.57 5.07 19.66
C ALA A 241 14.98 6.50 19.58
N TRP A 242 15.78 7.51 19.96
CA TRP A 242 15.35 8.89 19.94
C TRP A 242 15.11 9.42 18.51
N ARG A 243 15.83 8.93 17.50
CA ARG A 243 15.60 9.34 16.11
C ARG A 243 14.40 8.64 15.48
N THR A 244 14.24 7.33 15.69
CA THR A 244 13.30 6.50 14.90
C THR A 244 12.01 6.09 15.58
N ASP A 245 11.96 5.99 16.91
CA ASP A 245 10.82 5.36 17.58
C ASP A 245 9.78 6.39 18.04
N ALA A 246 8.53 6.19 17.61
CA ALA A 246 7.37 6.97 18.03
C ALA A 246 7.08 6.73 19.52
N MET A 247 6.88 7.81 20.29
CA MET A 247 6.78 7.73 21.75
C MET A 247 5.75 8.74 22.30
N SER A 248 5.13 8.38 23.43
CA SER A 248 4.31 9.30 24.21
C SER A 248 5.18 10.36 24.89
N ALA A 249 4.58 11.51 25.23
CA ALA A 249 5.30 12.59 25.92
C ALA A 249 5.88 12.16 27.28
N ALA A 250 5.25 11.19 27.96
CA ALA A 250 5.76 10.63 29.22
C ALA A 250 7.03 9.78 29.01
N VAL A 251 7.07 8.93 27.97
CA VAL A 251 8.27 8.14 27.63
C VAL A 251 9.40 9.06 27.16
N GLU A 252 9.09 10.11 26.40
CA GLU A 252 10.07 11.14 26.04
C GLU A 252 10.61 11.92 27.24
N GLY A 253 9.76 12.23 28.22
CA GLY A 253 10.18 12.87 29.47
C GLY A 253 11.22 12.04 30.21
N LYS A 254 10.87 10.78 30.55
CA LYS A 254 11.76 9.82 31.24
C LYS A 254 13.06 9.57 30.45
N ALA A 255 12.98 9.51 29.12
CA ALA A 255 14.16 9.32 28.27
C ALA A 255 15.09 10.56 28.25
N LEU A 256 14.55 11.78 28.31
CA LEU A 256 15.34 13.01 28.41
C LEU A 256 15.94 13.20 29.82
N GLU A 257 15.22 12.80 30.86
CA GLU A 257 15.71 12.77 32.24
C GLU A 257 16.90 11.81 32.38
N MET A 258 16.77 10.57 31.90
CA MET A 258 17.81 9.55 32.03
C MET A 258 18.98 9.72 31.04
N PHE A 259 18.73 10.22 29.83
CA PHE A 259 19.70 10.21 28.73
C PHE A 259 19.90 11.55 28.02
N GLY A 260 19.40 12.67 28.56
CA GLY A 260 19.51 13.99 27.93
C GLY A 260 20.93 14.38 27.55
N ALA A 261 21.93 14.04 28.38
CA ALA A 261 23.36 14.28 28.12
C ALA A 261 23.96 13.43 26.97
N LEU A 262 23.19 12.53 26.35
CA LEU A 262 23.55 11.76 25.16
C LEU A 262 22.82 12.27 23.90
N ILE A 263 21.75 13.05 24.06
CA ILE A 263 20.86 13.53 23.00
C ILE A 263 21.25 14.95 22.60
N THR A 264 21.61 15.15 21.33
CA THR A 264 22.07 16.44 20.80
C THR A 264 20.96 17.19 20.05
N PRO A 265 21.13 18.49 19.75
CA PRO A 265 20.28 19.20 18.80
C PRO A 265 20.18 18.50 17.43
N SER A 266 21.21 17.80 16.98
CA SER A 266 21.14 17.02 15.73
C SER A 266 20.19 15.82 15.83
N ASP A 267 20.08 15.20 17.00
CA ASP A 267 19.13 14.11 17.27
C ASP A 267 17.69 14.61 17.31
N HIS A 268 17.46 15.80 17.88
CA HIS A 268 16.16 16.48 17.80
C HIS A 268 15.79 16.84 16.36
N LYS A 269 16.72 17.33 15.53
CA LYS A 269 16.45 17.62 14.11
C LYS A 269 16.13 16.35 13.32
N ALA A 270 16.89 15.28 13.51
CA ALA A 270 16.61 13.99 12.88
C ALA A 270 15.27 13.38 13.32
N ARG A 271 14.93 13.43 14.62
CA ARG A 271 13.59 13.02 15.13
C ARG A 271 12.48 13.87 14.52
N MET A 272 12.66 15.19 14.50
CA MET A 272 11.71 16.13 13.88
C MET A 272 11.49 15.78 12.40
N ASP A 273 12.57 15.61 11.64
CA ASP A 273 12.48 15.34 10.21
C ASP A 273 11.78 14.02 9.92
N TYR A 274 12.19 12.93 10.58
CA TYR A 274 11.64 11.60 10.39
C TYR A 274 10.12 11.56 10.70
N MET A 275 9.73 12.09 11.87
CA MET A 275 8.34 12.03 12.36
C MET A 275 7.40 12.94 11.54
N LEU A 276 7.88 14.07 11.04
CA LEU A 276 7.14 14.96 10.13
C LEU A 276 7.04 14.47 8.67
N TYR A 277 7.37 13.20 8.40
CA TYR A 277 6.99 12.48 7.18
C TYR A 277 5.96 11.36 7.44
N GLY A 278 5.66 11.07 8.70
CA GLY A 278 4.75 10.02 9.13
C GLY A 278 3.50 10.56 9.82
N GLU A 279 2.79 9.68 10.52
CA GLU A 279 1.54 10.05 11.21
C GLU A 279 1.79 10.73 12.57
N ASP A 280 2.97 10.51 13.14
CA ASP A 280 3.50 11.00 14.42
C ASP A 280 3.81 12.52 14.46
N ARG A 281 2.93 13.33 13.85
CA ARG A 281 3.07 14.79 13.70
C ARG A 281 3.29 15.51 15.03
N GLU A 282 2.65 15.04 16.10
CA GLU A 282 2.83 15.53 17.47
C GLU A 282 4.22 15.24 18.05
N VAL A 283 4.82 14.09 17.70
CA VAL A 283 6.22 13.77 18.04
C VAL A 283 7.15 14.73 17.32
N GLY A 284 6.91 14.93 16.02
CA GLY A 284 7.64 15.90 15.20
C GLY A 284 7.56 17.33 15.74
N MET A 285 6.37 17.76 16.17
CA MET A 285 6.15 19.09 16.78
C MET A 285 6.92 19.26 18.10
N ARG A 286 6.87 18.26 19.00
CA ARG A 286 7.63 18.32 20.27
C ARG A 286 9.15 18.33 20.05
N ALA A 287 9.64 17.67 19.00
CA ALA A 287 11.04 17.74 18.60
C ALA A 287 11.39 19.12 18.01
N ALA A 288 10.54 19.70 17.16
CA ALA A 288 10.70 21.03 16.60
C ALA A 288 10.77 22.13 17.68
N GLN A 289 9.87 22.07 18.67
CA GLN A 289 9.83 23.02 19.80
C GLN A 289 11.13 23.07 20.60
N ARG A 290 11.83 21.93 20.74
CA ARG A 290 13.14 21.84 21.41
C ARG A 290 14.29 22.46 20.61
N LEU A 291 14.09 22.72 19.33
CA LEU A 291 15.03 23.41 18.43
C LEU A 291 14.72 24.92 18.27
N GLY A 292 13.67 25.42 18.93
CA GLY A 292 13.27 26.82 18.89
C GLY A 292 12.36 27.20 17.72
N ARG A 293 12.02 28.50 17.66
CA ARG A 293 10.88 29.02 16.88
C ARG A 293 11.00 28.81 15.37
N SER A 294 12.20 28.89 14.78
CA SER A 294 12.39 28.70 13.32
C SER A 294 12.00 27.28 12.89
N GLN A 295 12.40 26.26 13.67
CA GLN A 295 12.04 24.86 13.40
C GLN A 295 10.58 24.58 13.74
N GLU A 296 10.02 25.21 14.79
CA GLU A 296 8.58 25.15 15.09
C GLU A 296 7.72 25.71 13.93
N ALA A 297 8.17 26.79 13.28
CA ALA A 297 7.52 27.34 12.08
C ALA A 297 7.57 26.36 10.90
N LEU A 298 8.75 25.77 10.63
CA LEU A 298 8.92 24.75 9.60
C LEU A 298 8.04 23.51 9.86
N ALA A 299 7.92 23.07 11.11
CA ALA A 299 7.07 21.94 11.49
C ALA A 299 5.59 22.23 11.21
N LYS A 300 5.11 23.43 11.54
CA LYS A 300 3.73 23.87 11.22
C LYS A 300 3.50 23.89 9.71
N ALA A 301 4.45 24.42 8.92
CA ALA A 301 4.37 24.41 7.47
C ALA A 301 4.31 22.99 6.88
N ARG A 302 5.12 22.05 7.38
CA ARG A 302 5.12 20.64 6.94
C ARG A 302 3.83 19.90 7.30
N ILE A 303 3.28 20.11 8.50
CA ILE A 303 1.99 19.53 8.90
C ILE A 303 0.85 20.09 8.05
N ALA A 304 0.84 21.40 7.80
CA ALA A 304 -0.11 22.04 6.88
C ALA A 304 0.05 21.52 5.43
N ALA A 305 1.25 21.16 5.02
CA ALA A 305 1.51 20.56 3.72
C ALA A 305 0.88 19.16 3.62
N ASP A 306 1.13 18.29 4.59
CA ASP A 306 0.54 16.94 4.65
C ASP A 306 -1.00 16.99 4.72
N HIS A 307 -1.55 17.76 5.66
CA HIS A 307 -3.00 17.95 5.82
C HIS A 307 -3.69 18.73 4.68
N LYS A 308 -2.94 19.21 3.67
CA LYS A 308 -3.43 20.05 2.55
C LYS A 308 -4.17 21.31 3.00
N SER A 309 -3.75 21.90 4.12
CA SER A 309 -4.40 23.11 4.64
C SER A 309 -4.22 24.29 3.68
N SER A 310 -5.28 25.08 3.50
CA SER A 310 -5.22 26.38 2.82
C SER A 310 -4.23 27.36 3.46
N SER A 311 -3.89 27.16 4.75
CA SER A 311 -2.88 27.95 5.47
C SER A 311 -1.42 27.68 5.05
N LEU A 312 -1.16 26.62 4.26
CA LEU A 312 0.20 26.18 3.89
C LEU A 312 1.08 27.32 3.38
N ARG A 313 0.57 28.14 2.46
CA ARG A 313 1.28 29.29 1.88
C ARG A 313 1.73 30.28 2.98
N ALA A 314 0.79 30.76 3.79
CA ALA A 314 1.04 31.71 4.88
C ALA A 314 1.82 31.12 6.06
N LEU A 315 2.07 29.81 6.09
CA LEU A 315 2.98 29.14 7.03
C LEU A 315 4.38 29.00 6.45
N LEU A 316 4.53 28.68 5.15
CA LEU A 316 5.81 28.68 4.45
C LEU A 316 6.43 30.08 4.38
N GLU A 317 5.61 31.11 4.17
CA GLU A 317 6.00 32.53 4.21
C GLU A 317 6.45 33.00 5.62
N LYS A 318 6.20 32.20 6.66
CA LYS A 318 6.67 32.42 8.05
C LYS A 318 7.87 31.55 8.44
N VAL A 319 8.35 30.68 7.54
CA VAL A 319 9.60 29.96 7.77
C VAL A 319 10.77 30.90 7.46
N PRO A 320 11.71 31.12 8.39
CA PRO A 320 12.89 31.96 8.15
C PRO A 320 13.75 31.49 6.98
N HIS A 321 14.37 32.45 6.28
CA HIS A 321 15.06 32.23 5.00
C HIS A 321 16.22 31.22 5.10
N GLU A 322 16.92 31.16 6.24
CA GLU A 322 17.99 30.20 6.48
C GLU A 322 17.52 28.73 6.44
N LEU A 323 16.21 28.48 6.60
CA LEU A 323 15.61 27.15 6.46
C LEU A 323 15.02 26.88 5.07
N HIS A 324 15.11 27.80 4.11
CA HIS A 324 14.54 27.58 2.76
C HIS A 324 15.33 26.52 1.95
N SER A 325 16.57 26.22 2.35
CA SER A 325 17.35 25.08 1.84
C SER A 325 17.09 23.75 2.56
N ASP A 326 16.25 23.73 3.60
CA ASP A 326 15.92 22.51 4.33
C ASP A 326 15.09 21.56 3.45
N PRO A 327 15.42 20.26 3.36
CA PRO A 327 14.66 19.30 2.55
C PRO A 327 13.17 19.26 2.89
N GLY A 328 12.80 19.39 4.17
CA GLY A 328 11.41 19.46 4.61
C GLY A 328 10.69 20.73 4.14
N TYR A 329 11.38 21.86 4.04
CA TYR A 329 10.82 23.08 3.44
C TYR A 329 10.66 22.90 1.93
N VAL A 330 11.70 22.43 1.25
CA VAL A 330 11.73 22.21 -0.19
C VAL A 330 10.59 21.28 -0.62
N LEU A 331 10.34 20.17 0.10
CA LEU A 331 9.21 19.30 -0.21
C LEU A 331 7.85 19.98 -0.01
N ALA A 332 7.65 20.68 1.11
CA ALA A 332 6.40 21.39 1.40
C ALA A 332 6.12 22.49 0.37
N TYR A 333 7.15 23.18 -0.13
CA TYR A 333 7.04 24.18 -1.19
C TYR A 333 6.76 23.55 -2.57
N ILE A 334 7.39 22.42 -2.92
CA ILE A 334 7.02 21.66 -4.14
C ILE A 334 5.55 21.21 -4.07
N GLN A 335 5.11 20.71 -2.90
CA GLN A 335 3.73 20.31 -2.69
C GLN A 335 2.74 21.49 -2.82
N LEU A 336 3.10 22.69 -2.35
CA LEU A 336 2.32 23.91 -2.59
C LEU A 336 2.24 24.22 -4.09
N LEU A 337 3.38 24.34 -4.77
CA LEU A 337 3.45 24.68 -6.20
C LEU A 337 2.66 23.70 -7.07
N ARG A 338 2.72 22.39 -6.79
CA ARG A 338 1.93 21.38 -7.52
C ARG A 338 0.42 21.52 -7.28
N ARG A 339 -0.01 22.05 -6.14
CA ARG A 339 -1.45 22.27 -5.81
C ARG A 339 -1.95 23.60 -6.37
N GLU A 340 -1.07 24.59 -6.54
CA GLU A 340 -1.30 25.83 -7.30
C GLU A 340 -1.12 25.64 -8.82
N GLU A 341 -1.00 24.39 -9.29
CA GLU A 341 -0.77 23.99 -10.70
C GLU A 341 0.48 24.60 -11.38
N LYS A 342 1.42 25.14 -10.59
CA LYS A 342 2.73 25.67 -11.01
C LYS A 342 3.74 24.56 -11.29
N PHE A 343 3.37 23.61 -12.15
CA PHE A 343 4.12 22.37 -12.36
C PHE A 343 5.56 22.62 -12.83
N ALA A 344 5.80 23.63 -13.67
CA ALA A 344 7.16 23.97 -14.14
C ALA A 344 8.08 24.53 -13.03
N GLU A 345 7.55 25.27 -12.07
CA GLU A 345 8.30 25.74 -10.91
C GLU A 345 8.60 24.57 -9.95
N ALA A 346 7.57 23.77 -9.65
CA ALA A 346 7.68 22.54 -8.86
C ALA A 346 8.74 21.59 -9.45
N ALA A 347 8.76 21.45 -10.77
CA ALA A 347 9.68 20.59 -11.50
C ALA A 347 11.13 21.08 -11.50
N ARG A 348 11.36 22.40 -11.54
CA ARG A 348 12.70 22.97 -11.34
C ARG A 348 13.19 22.68 -9.92
N LEU A 349 12.36 22.97 -8.91
CA LEU A 349 12.71 22.79 -7.50
C LEU A 349 12.94 21.29 -7.13
N MET A 350 12.16 20.38 -7.71
CA MET A 350 12.33 18.92 -7.55
C MET A 350 13.59 18.36 -8.24
N GLN A 351 14.15 19.06 -9.24
CA GLN A 351 15.42 18.69 -9.87
C GLN A 351 16.64 19.16 -9.06
N SER A 352 16.53 20.30 -8.36
CA SER A 352 17.52 20.78 -7.38
C SER A 352 17.44 20.08 -6.01
N ALA A 353 16.34 19.40 -5.70
CA ALA A 353 16.17 18.68 -4.45
C ALA A 353 17.25 17.57 -4.26
N PRO A 354 17.72 17.31 -3.02
CA PRO A 354 18.78 16.35 -2.77
C PRO A 354 18.39 14.91 -3.15
N ARG A 355 19.41 14.07 -3.34
CA ARG A 355 19.29 12.67 -3.78
C ARG A 355 19.88 11.66 -2.76
N ASP A 356 20.55 12.18 -1.74
CA ASP A 356 21.11 11.40 -0.63
C ASP A 356 20.01 11.01 0.37
N PRO A 357 19.74 9.71 0.61
CA PRO A 357 18.75 9.26 1.58
C PRO A 357 18.94 9.86 2.99
N ASN A 358 20.19 10.11 3.41
CA ASN A 358 20.50 10.64 4.74
C ASN A 358 20.02 12.08 4.94
N ARG A 359 19.90 12.84 3.85
CA ARG A 359 19.30 14.20 3.85
C ARG A 359 17.79 14.19 3.61
N LEU A 360 17.25 13.11 3.06
CA LEU A 360 15.82 13.00 2.75
C LEU A 360 15.01 12.44 3.92
N TYR A 361 15.62 11.59 4.77
CA TYR A 361 15.05 10.86 5.92
C TYR A 361 13.88 9.90 5.59
N ASN A 362 12.94 10.29 4.73
CA ASN A 362 11.85 9.45 4.22
C ASN A 362 11.82 9.49 2.68
N VAL A 363 12.61 8.62 2.07
CA VAL A 363 12.70 8.46 0.60
C VAL A 363 11.36 8.07 -0.05
N ASP A 364 10.45 7.44 0.69
CA ASP A 364 9.14 7.00 0.19
C ASP A 364 8.20 8.19 -0.05
N GLN A 365 8.15 9.17 0.87
CA GLN A 365 7.35 10.40 0.67
C GLN A 365 7.89 11.25 -0.48
N TRP A 366 9.22 11.32 -0.62
CA TRP A 366 9.87 11.94 -1.77
C TRP A 366 9.55 11.22 -3.08
N TRP A 367 9.48 9.88 -3.08
CA TRP A 367 9.01 9.12 -4.24
C TRP A 367 7.55 9.44 -4.58
N ILE A 368 6.65 9.45 -3.60
CA ILE A 368 5.22 9.77 -3.81
C ILE A 368 5.06 11.13 -4.49
N GLU A 369 5.75 12.17 -4.02
CA GLU A 369 5.68 13.51 -4.63
C GLU A 369 6.35 13.55 -6.01
N ARG A 370 7.51 12.91 -6.21
CA ARG A 370 8.16 12.78 -7.53
C ARG A 370 7.24 12.09 -8.55
N ARG A 371 6.57 11.02 -8.15
CA ARG A 371 5.62 10.25 -8.97
C ARG A 371 4.39 11.08 -9.36
N LEU A 372 3.83 11.86 -8.42
CA LEU A 372 2.71 12.77 -8.68
C LEU A 372 3.12 13.91 -9.62
N LEU A 373 4.28 14.52 -9.40
CA LEU A 373 4.77 15.62 -10.21
C LEU A 373 5.21 15.16 -11.61
N ALA A 374 5.88 14.00 -11.75
CA ALA A 374 6.21 13.42 -13.04
C ALA A 374 4.96 13.18 -13.89
N ARG A 375 3.87 12.67 -13.30
CA ARG A 375 2.58 12.54 -13.99
C ARG A 375 1.96 13.89 -14.38
N LYS A 376 2.17 14.95 -13.60
CA LYS A 376 1.78 16.30 -14.01
C LYS A 376 2.64 16.89 -15.12
N MET A 377 3.90 16.50 -15.23
CA MET A 377 4.73 16.84 -16.40
C MET A 377 4.28 16.07 -17.66
N ILE A 378 3.78 14.83 -17.54
CA ILE A 378 3.09 14.12 -18.64
C ILE A 378 1.81 14.86 -19.05
N ASP A 379 0.96 15.25 -18.09
CA ASP A 379 -0.30 15.98 -18.34
C ASP A 379 -0.11 17.29 -19.14
N VAL A 380 1.08 17.92 -19.08
CA VAL A 380 1.42 19.16 -19.81
C VAL A 380 2.41 18.96 -20.97
N GLY A 381 2.70 17.70 -21.35
CA GLY A 381 3.54 17.37 -22.51
C GLY A 381 5.05 17.41 -22.30
N ASP A 382 5.56 17.78 -21.12
CA ASP A 382 7.00 17.77 -20.82
C ASP A 382 7.46 16.38 -20.34
N TYR A 383 7.48 15.45 -21.29
CA TYR A 383 7.88 14.07 -21.07
C TYR A 383 9.36 13.92 -20.66
N ARG A 384 10.21 14.87 -21.05
CA ARG A 384 11.65 14.85 -20.70
C ARG A 384 11.83 15.16 -19.23
N THR A 385 11.19 16.21 -18.72
CA THR A 385 11.22 16.53 -17.28
C THR A 385 10.47 15.47 -16.46
N ALA A 386 9.37 14.91 -16.98
CA ALA A 386 8.69 13.78 -16.35
C ALA A 386 9.64 12.58 -16.10
N TYR A 387 10.38 12.19 -17.14
CA TYR A 387 11.37 11.11 -17.06
C TYR A 387 12.49 11.42 -16.07
N LEU A 388 13.07 12.63 -16.13
CA LEU A 388 14.15 13.06 -15.24
C LEU A 388 13.73 13.05 -13.76
N ILE A 389 12.53 13.54 -13.44
CA ILE A 389 12.00 13.58 -12.05
C ILE A 389 11.86 12.16 -11.47
N ALA A 390 11.35 11.21 -12.25
CA ALA A 390 11.17 9.82 -11.84
C ALA A 390 12.51 9.06 -11.75
N ARG A 391 13.35 9.17 -12.78
CA ARG A 391 14.68 8.55 -12.85
C ARG A 391 15.56 8.97 -11.68
N ASP A 392 15.58 10.26 -11.36
CA ASP A 392 16.49 10.85 -10.36
C ASP A 392 15.92 10.90 -8.93
N ALA A 393 14.89 10.12 -8.64
CA ALA A 393 14.52 9.81 -7.26
C ALA A 393 15.64 9.03 -6.54
N ALA A 394 15.81 9.31 -5.24
CA ALA A 394 16.53 8.40 -4.35
C ALA A 394 15.78 7.06 -4.27
N LEU A 395 16.52 5.95 -4.07
CA LEU A 395 15.93 4.62 -4.02
C LEU A 395 14.95 4.52 -2.83
N PRO A 396 13.65 4.20 -3.04
CA PRO A 396 12.68 4.06 -1.97
C PRO A 396 13.03 2.92 -1.00
N ALA A 397 12.50 2.98 0.22
CA ALA A 397 12.67 1.93 1.23
C ALA A 397 11.77 0.72 0.91
N ARG A 398 10.49 0.96 0.60
CA ARG A 398 9.51 -0.09 0.28
C ARG A 398 9.68 -0.65 -1.13
N ASP A 399 9.68 -1.97 -1.27
CA ASP A 399 9.92 -2.66 -2.56
C ASP A 399 8.86 -2.37 -3.64
N ILE A 400 7.63 -2.07 -3.23
CA ILE A 400 6.58 -1.60 -4.14
C ILE A 400 6.94 -0.24 -4.75
N TYR A 401 7.59 0.65 -4.01
CA TYR A 401 8.02 1.96 -4.51
C TYR A 401 9.31 1.87 -5.32
N LYS A 402 10.25 0.96 -4.99
CA LYS A 402 11.38 0.62 -5.87
C LYS A 402 10.87 0.12 -7.24
N THR A 403 9.86 -0.75 -7.21
CA THR A 403 9.16 -1.23 -8.41
C THR A 403 8.48 -0.09 -9.17
N GLU A 404 7.75 0.79 -8.50
CA GLU A 404 7.11 1.94 -9.13
C GLU A 404 8.10 2.96 -9.70
N GLN A 405 9.27 3.16 -9.09
CA GLN A 405 10.31 4.08 -9.58
C GLN A 405 10.80 3.65 -10.96
N GLU A 406 11.32 2.43 -11.03
CA GLU A 406 11.84 1.86 -12.28
C GLU A 406 10.71 1.71 -13.31
N PHE A 407 9.52 1.28 -12.90
CA PHE A 407 8.36 1.21 -13.79
C PHE A 407 8.00 2.59 -14.38
N THR A 408 7.88 3.63 -13.55
CA THR A 408 7.48 4.97 -14.02
C THR A 408 8.53 5.54 -14.97
N ALA A 409 9.81 5.42 -14.65
CA ALA A 409 10.89 5.88 -15.53
C ALA A 409 10.91 5.11 -16.86
N GLY A 410 10.77 3.77 -16.83
CA GLY A 410 10.73 2.93 -18.02
C GLY A 410 9.50 3.16 -18.90
N TRP A 411 8.32 3.33 -18.30
CA TRP A 411 7.07 3.60 -19.00
C TRP A 411 7.07 4.98 -19.68
N ILE A 412 7.62 6.01 -19.01
CA ILE A 412 7.80 7.32 -19.64
C ILE A 412 8.76 7.23 -20.84
N ALA A 413 9.88 6.52 -20.69
CA ALA A 413 10.83 6.29 -21.77
C ALA A 413 10.18 5.57 -22.97
N LEU A 414 9.42 4.49 -22.72
CA LEU A 414 8.77 3.70 -23.77
C LEU A 414 7.69 4.48 -24.52
N ARG A 415 6.76 5.10 -23.78
CA ARG A 415 5.51 5.62 -24.36
C ARG A 415 5.63 7.03 -24.89
N PHE A 416 6.38 7.88 -24.20
CA PHE A 416 6.38 9.32 -24.48
C PHE A 416 7.71 9.79 -25.09
N LEU A 417 8.85 9.24 -24.66
CA LEU A 417 10.15 9.51 -25.29
C LEU A 417 10.47 8.58 -26.48
N LYS A 418 9.67 7.52 -26.68
CA LYS A 418 9.86 6.49 -27.71
C LYS A 418 11.25 5.82 -27.68
N ASP A 419 11.85 5.69 -26.49
CA ASP A 419 13.14 5.02 -26.26
C ASP A 419 12.91 3.65 -25.57
N PRO A 420 12.69 2.57 -26.36
CA PRO A 420 12.53 1.22 -25.82
C PRO A 420 13.82 0.66 -25.19
N ASN A 421 14.99 1.22 -25.51
CA ASN A 421 16.27 0.74 -24.99
C ASN A 421 16.54 1.26 -23.57
N THR A 422 16.18 2.51 -23.30
CA THR A 422 16.12 3.03 -21.92
C THR A 422 14.99 2.37 -21.14
N ALA A 423 13.82 2.15 -21.75
CA ALA A 423 12.72 1.46 -21.09
C ALA A 423 13.10 0.04 -20.63
N ALA A 424 13.69 -0.78 -21.50
CA ALA A 424 14.12 -2.13 -21.17
C ALA A 424 15.12 -2.17 -20.01
N ARG A 425 16.08 -1.22 -19.96
CA ARG A 425 17.04 -1.09 -18.84
C ARG A 425 16.39 -0.75 -17.50
N HIS A 426 15.25 -0.05 -17.50
CA HIS A 426 14.48 0.22 -16.29
C HIS A 426 13.64 -0.99 -15.89
N PHE A 427 12.88 -1.57 -16.81
CA PHE A 427 12.03 -2.72 -16.52
C PHE A 427 12.83 -3.96 -16.06
N ALA A 428 14.06 -4.15 -16.57
CA ALA A 428 14.97 -5.20 -16.12
C ALA A 428 15.46 -5.08 -14.65
N ARG A 429 15.17 -3.97 -13.96
CA ARG A 429 15.42 -3.82 -12.50
C ARG A 429 14.19 -4.11 -11.65
N ILE A 430 13.00 -4.22 -12.25
CA ILE A 430 11.78 -4.62 -11.54
C ILE A 430 11.88 -6.12 -11.22
N GLY A 431 11.39 -6.53 -10.06
CA GLY A 431 11.33 -7.94 -9.67
C GLY A 431 12.66 -8.56 -9.23
N VAL A 432 13.80 -7.88 -9.42
CA VAL A 432 15.13 -8.35 -8.97
C VAL A 432 15.11 -8.61 -7.46
N GLY A 433 15.31 -9.88 -7.07
CA GLY A 433 15.26 -10.31 -5.67
C GLY A 433 13.86 -10.41 -5.06
N SER A 434 12.80 -10.25 -5.85
CA SER A 434 11.40 -10.35 -5.41
C SER A 434 10.81 -11.72 -5.75
N VAL A 435 10.06 -12.29 -4.80
CA VAL A 435 9.19 -13.46 -5.03
C VAL A 435 7.72 -13.06 -5.27
N ASN A 436 7.43 -11.77 -5.43
CA ASN A 436 6.05 -11.29 -5.56
C ASN A 436 5.53 -11.42 -7.01
N PRO A 437 4.44 -12.17 -7.26
CA PRO A 437 3.91 -12.39 -8.61
C PRO A 437 3.60 -11.10 -9.38
N THR A 438 3.10 -10.05 -8.73
CA THR A 438 2.78 -8.78 -9.41
C THR A 438 4.04 -8.08 -9.91
N ALA A 439 5.12 -8.11 -9.13
CA ALA A 439 6.39 -7.46 -9.52
C ALA A 439 7.04 -8.19 -10.70
N LEU A 440 7.08 -9.53 -10.65
CA LEU A 440 7.63 -10.38 -11.71
C LEU A 440 6.82 -10.23 -13.01
N ALA A 441 5.48 -10.28 -12.93
CA ALA A 441 4.59 -10.07 -14.06
C ALA A 441 4.76 -8.68 -14.70
N ARG A 442 4.85 -7.62 -13.88
CA ARG A 442 5.08 -6.25 -14.36
C ARG A 442 6.46 -6.12 -15.02
N ALA A 443 7.50 -6.78 -14.52
CA ALA A 443 8.81 -6.79 -15.17
C ALA A 443 8.73 -7.42 -16.57
N GLY A 444 8.32 -8.69 -16.66
CA GLY A 444 8.30 -9.45 -17.92
C GLY A 444 7.38 -8.85 -18.98
N TYR A 445 6.17 -8.40 -18.62
CA TYR A 445 5.25 -7.79 -19.59
C TYR A 445 5.79 -6.49 -20.18
N TRP A 446 6.38 -5.61 -19.36
CA TRP A 446 6.87 -4.31 -19.83
C TRP A 446 8.24 -4.41 -20.52
N GLN A 447 9.09 -5.37 -20.12
CA GLN A 447 10.21 -5.80 -20.97
C GLN A 447 9.70 -6.34 -22.33
N GLY A 448 8.60 -7.09 -22.34
CA GLY A 448 7.90 -7.55 -23.53
C GLY A 448 7.47 -6.41 -24.47
N ARG A 449 6.71 -5.42 -23.95
CA ARG A 449 6.30 -4.21 -24.71
C ARG A 449 7.49 -3.37 -25.17
N ALA A 450 8.59 -3.31 -24.40
CA ALA A 450 9.80 -2.60 -24.81
C ALA A 450 10.55 -3.32 -25.95
N ALA A 451 10.65 -4.66 -25.88
CA ALA A 451 11.25 -5.46 -26.93
C ALA A 451 10.41 -5.46 -28.22
N GLU A 452 9.07 -5.47 -28.13
CA GLU A 452 8.16 -5.22 -29.28
C GLU A 452 8.52 -3.91 -29.99
N ALA A 453 8.54 -2.80 -29.23
CA ALA A 453 8.81 -1.47 -29.76
C ALA A 453 10.23 -1.28 -30.32
N ALA A 454 11.14 -2.21 -30.06
CA ALA A 454 12.49 -2.26 -30.64
C ALA A 454 12.65 -3.35 -31.72
N GLY A 455 11.57 -4.01 -32.14
CA GLY A 455 11.60 -5.10 -33.13
C GLY A 455 12.24 -6.42 -32.65
N ARG A 456 12.56 -6.55 -31.36
CA ARG A 456 13.29 -7.70 -30.80
C ARG A 456 12.33 -8.83 -30.41
N ILE A 457 11.67 -9.43 -31.41
CA ILE A 457 10.58 -10.40 -31.22
C ILE A 457 10.95 -11.59 -30.29
N GLN A 458 12.16 -12.13 -30.38
CA GLN A 458 12.62 -13.25 -29.53
C GLN A 458 12.98 -12.83 -28.10
N GLU A 459 13.25 -11.54 -27.84
CA GLU A 459 13.35 -10.99 -26.49
C GLU A 459 11.95 -10.76 -25.92
N SER A 460 11.05 -10.20 -26.73
CA SER A 460 9.64 -9.98 -26.37
C SER A 460 8.93 -11.27 -25.95
N ARG A 461 9.00 -12.34 -26.76
CA ARG A 461 8.39 -13.64 -26.43
C ARG A 461 8.90 -14.24 -25.12
N ARG A 462 10.22 -14.16 -24.85
CA ARG A 462 10.81 -14.65 -23.60
C ARG A 462 10.39 -13.82 -22.38
N ALA A 463 10.35 -12.50 -22.52
CA ALA A 463 9.91 -11.61 -21.46
C ALA A 463 8.41 -11.81 -21.12
N TYR A 464 7.57 -12.01 -22.14
CA TYR A 464 6.18 -12.41 -21.92
C TYR A 464 6.04 -13.79 -21.29
N ALA A 465 6.86 -14.78 -21.67
CA ALA A 465 6.80 -16.12 -21.07
C ALA A 465 7.00 -16.06 -19.55
N SER A 466 8.02 -15.33 -19.10
CA SER A 466 8.30 -15.14 -17.66
C SER A 466 7.18 -14.40 -16.92
N ALA A 467 6.47 -13.46 -17.57
CA ALA A 467 5.27 -12.86 -16.99
C ALA A 467 4.06 -13.82 -16.99
N ALA A 468 3.92 -14.66 -18.03
CA ALA A 468 2.80 -15.57 -18.23
C ALA A 468 2.72 -16.72 -17.21
N GLU A 469 3.86 -17.07 -16.59
CA GLU A 469 3.94 -17.90 -15.38
C GLU A 469 3.09 -17.36 -14.23
N GLN A 470 3.00 -16.02 -14.10
CA GLN A 470 2.30 -15.33 -13.01
C GLN A 470 0.81 -15.17 -13.32
N SER A 471 0.18 -16.29 -13.69
CA SER A 471 -1.14 -16.40 -14.33
C SER A 471 -2.31 -15.76 -13.54
N THR A 472 -2.23 -15.66 -12.20
CA THR A 472 -3.26 -14.97 -11.39
C THR A 472 -3.05 -13.47 -11.22
N SER A 473 -2.16 -12.85 -12.01
CA SER A 473 -1.87 -11.41 -12.00
C SER A 473 -2.20 -10.71 -13.32
N TYR A 474 -2.57 -9.43 -13.26
CA TYR A 474 -3.00 -8.61 -14.41
C TYR A 474 -2.03 -8.67 -15.60
N TYR A 475 -0.76 -8.34 -15.39
CA TYR A 475 0.23 -8.36 -16.48
C TYR A 475 0.61 -9.77 -16.92
N GLY A 476 0.47 -10.78 -16.05
CA GLY A 476 0.68 -12.17 -16.42
C GLY A 476 -0.41 -12.65 -17.37
N GLN A 477 -1.67 -12.32 -17.08
CA GLN A 477 -2.81 -12.55 -17.97
C GLN A 477 -2.64 -11.80 -19.30
N LEU A 478 -2.22 -10.53 -19.28
CA LEU A 478 -1.91 -9.79 -20.53
C LEU A 478 -0.73 -10.42 -21.31
N ALA A 479 0.27 -10.98 -20.63
CA ALA A 479 1.38 -11.68 -21.28
C ALA A 479 0.95 -13.03 -21.88
N ARG A 480 0.04 -13.76 -21.22
CA ARG A 480 -0.58 -14.99 -21.74
C ARG A 480 -1.36 -14.70 -23.02
N ALA A 481 -2.19 -13.65 -23.01
CA ALA A 481 -2.93 -13.21 -24.18
C ALA A 481 -1.99 -12.79 -25.33
N LYS A 482 -0.94 -12.01 -25.03
CA LYS A 482 0.12 -11.64 -25.98
C LYS A 482 0.90 -12.82 -26.59
N LEU A 483 0.92 -13.97 -25.93
CA LEU A 483 1.52 -15.21 -26.44
C LEU A 483 0.51 -16.12 -27.16
N GLY A 484 -0.78 -15.76 -27.19
CA GLY A 484 -1.85 -16.62 -27.72
C GLY A 484 -2.19 -17.79 -26.81
N LEU A 485 -1.83 -17.75 -25.52
CA LEU A 485 -2.16 -18.80 -24.53
C LEU A 485 -3.61 -18.59 -24.06
N PRO A 486 -4.58 -19.43 -24.48
CA PRO A 486 -6.00 -19.10 -24.38
C PRO A 486 -6.63 -19.41 -23.02
N GLN A 487 -5.85 -19.96 -22.08
CA GLN A 487 -6.32 -20.39 -20.76
C GLN A 487 -5.64 -19.57 -19.65
N ILE A 488 -6.34 -19.33 -18.54
CA ILE A 488 -5.74 -19.04 -17.24
C ILE A 488 -5.34 -20.36 -16.58
N GLU A 489 -4.09 -20.44 -16.13
CA GLU A 489 -3.63 -21.50 -15.22
C GLU A 489 -3.88 -21.06 -13.77
N LEU A 490 -4.45 -21.95 -12.96
CA LEU A 490 -4.57 -21.82 -11.51
C LEU A 490 -3.90 -23.05 -10.88
N HIS A 491 -3.20 -22.87 -9.76
CA HIS A 491 -2.71 -24.01 -9.02
C HIS A 491 -3.87 -24.82 -8.41
N SER A 492 -3.74 -26.15 -8.40
CA SER A 492 -4.61 -27.01 -7.60
C SER A 492 -4.43 -26.74 -6.11
N VAL A 493 -5.34 -27.27 -5.28
CA VAL A 493 -5.15 -27.27 -3.82
C VAL A 493 -3.78 -27.91 -3.50
N PRO A 494 -2.90 -27.26 -2.72
CA PRO A 494 -1.62 -27.84 -2.32
C PRO A 494 -1.84 -29.15 -1.56
N SER A 495 -1.06 -30.19 -1.87
CA SER A 495 -1.04 -31.41 -1.08
C SER A 495 -0.20 -31.22 0.19
N SER A 496 -0.71 -31.73 1.31
CA SER A 496 0.02 -31.77 2.59
C SER A 496 1.30 -32.59 2.48
N ARG A 497 2.37 -32.15 3.17
CA ARG A 497 3.55 -32.98 3.43
C ARG A 497 3.48 -33.72 4.76
N SER A 498 2.61 -33.30 5.68
CA SER A 498 2.43 -33.90 7.00
C SER A 498 1.11 -34.66 7.12
N ARG A 499 1.16 -35.92 7.57
CA ARG A 499 -0.05 -36.64 8.02
C ARG A 499 -0.53 -36.00 9.32
N GLY A 500 -1.78 -35.53 9.34
CA GLY A 500 -2.40 -34.92 10.51
C GLY A 500 -2.31 -33.39 10.56
N ILE A 501 -2.65 -32.68 9.48
CA ILE A 501 -2.69 -31.20 9.46
C ILE A 501 -3.69 -30.65 10.49
N GLU A 502 -4.82 -31.34 10.66
CA GLU A 502 -5.85 -31.03 11.65
C GLU A 502 -5.35 -31.15 13.11
N ARG A 503 -4.20 -31.81 13.32
CA ARG A 503 -3.50 -31.88 14.60
C ARG A 503 -2.42 -30.82 14.81
N LEU A 504 -2.15 -29.95 13.85
CA LEU A 504 -1.24 -28.83 14.08
C LEU A 504 -1.82 -27.91 15.17
N GLU A 505 -1.01 -27.52 16.16
CA GLU A 505 -1.48 -26.78 17.33
C GLU A 505 -2.24 -25.51 16.94
N ILE A 506 -1.74 -24.78 15.94
CA ILE A 506 -2.34 -23.52 15.50
C ILE A 506 -3.65 -23.72 14.70
N VAL A 507 -3.80 -24.87 14.04
CA VAL A 507 -5.05 -25.26 13.36
C VAL A 507 -6.10 -25.62 14.40
N ARG A 508 -5.75 -26.45 15.40
CA ARG A 508 -6.63 -26.74 16.55
C ARG A 508 -6.99 -25.49 17.37
N ALA A 509 -6.03 -24.59 17.61
CA ALA A 509 -6.29 -23.34 18.31
C ALA A 509 -7.28 -22.45 17.53
N THR A 510 -7.18 -22.41 16.20
CA THR A 510 -8.11 -21.62 15.38
C THR A 510 -9.49 -22.29 15.26
N GLU A 511 -9.56 -23.62 15.22
CA GLU A 511 -10.82 -24.40 15.31
C GLU A 511 -11.55 -24.11 16.63
N LEU A 512 -10.83 -23.98 17.76
CA LEU A 512 -11.41 -23.56 19.04
C LEU A 512 -12.00 -22.13 19.02
N LEU A 513 -11.41 -21.21 18.25
CA LEU A 513 -11.93 -19.85 18.12
C LEU A 513 -13.21 -19.81 17.27
N TYR A 514 -13.25 -20.50 16.13
CA TYR A 514 -14.47 -20.64 15.33
C TYR A 514 -15.59 -21.35 16.10
N ALA A 515 -15.27 -22.42 16.84
CA ALA A 515 -16.23 -23.14 17.69
C ALA A 515 -16.83 -22.29 18.83
N LEU A 516 -16.16 -21.19 19.21
CA LEU A 516 -16.64 -20.20 20.18
C LEU A 516 -17.22 -18.94 19.51
N GLY A 517 -17.26 -18.86 18.17
CA GLY A 517 -17.70 -17.68 17.41
C GLY A 517 -16.82 -16.44 17.65
N LYS A 518 -15.51 -16.62 17.82
CA LYS A 518 -14.51 -15.57 18.11
C LYS A 518 -13.60 -15.33 16.91
N ASP A 519 -14.20 -15.23 15.73
CA ASP A 519 -13.53 -15.13 14.42
C ASP A 519 -12.55 -13.94 14.37
N ASP A 520 -12.85 -12.85 15.08
CA ASP A 520 -12.00 -11.67 15.21
C ASP A 520 -10.63 -11.97 15.85
N LEU A 521 -10.57 -12.96 16.76
CA LEU A 521 -9.32 -13.46 17.34
C LEU A 521 -8.59 -14.45 16.41
N ALA A 522 -9.29 -15.08 15.46
CA ALA A 522 -8.69 -15.93 14.43
C ALA A 522 -8.01 -15.11 13.32
N ILE A 523 -8.57 -13.95 12.95
CA ILE A 523 -8.03 -13.08 11.88
C ILE A 523 -6.52 -12.76 12.02
N PRO A 524 -5.98 -12.39 13.21
CA PRO A 524 -4.54 -12.21 13.40
C PRO A 524 -3.69 -13.47 13.21
N ILE A 525 -4.24 -14.65 13.50
CA ILE A 525 -3.57 -15.95 13.27
C ILE A 525 -3.47 -16.22 11.77
N LEU A 526 -4.61 -16.13 11.07
CA LEU A 526 -4.73 -16.37 9.62
C LEU A 526 -3.81 -15.45 8.80
N ALA A 527 -3.77 -14.15 9.17
CA ALA A 527 -2.92 -13.17 8.51
C ALA A 527 -1.41 -13.39 8.74
N ASP A 528 -0.99 -13.68 9.98
CA ASP A 528 0.43 -13.83 10.30
C ASP A 528 1.00 -15.17 9.85
N ILE A 529 0.26 -16.28 10.03
CA ILE A 529 0.69 -17.59 9.52
C ILE A 529 0.72 -17.60 7.99
N GLY A 530 -0.25 -16.97 7.32
CA GLY A 530 -0.19 -16.77 5.86
C GLY A 530 1.07 -16.02 5.40
N ALA A 531 1.48 -14.97 6.13
CA ALA A 531 2.64 -14.15 5.78
C ALA A 531 4.00 -14.76 6.16
N ASN A 532 4.07 -15.49 7.28
CA ASN A 532 5.32 -15.86 7.95
C ASN A 532 5.44 -17.35 8.34
N GLY A 533 4.34 -18.09 8.40
CA GLY A 533 4.29 -19.46 8.94
C GLY A 533 4.57 -20.60 7.93
N ASP A 534 4.71 -21.81 8.46
CA ASP A 534 4.95 -23.07 7.74
C ASP A 534 3.83 -23.41 6.72
N PRO A 535 4.12 -23.76 5.45
CA PRO A 535 3.09 -24.04 4.44
C PRO A 535 2.03 -25.09 4.82
N ASP A 536 2.38 -26.15 5.57
CA ASP A 536 1.38 -27.13 6.06
C ASP A 536 0.38 -26.47 7.03
N ALA A 537 0.80 -25.49 7.85
CA ALA A 537 -0.11 -24.73 8.71
C ALA A 537 -0.95 -23.71 7.92
N VAL A 538 -0.39 -23.08 6.88
CA VAL A 538 -1.17 -22.21 5.99
C VAL A 538 -2.26 -23.02 5.28
N LEU A 539 -1.95 -24.24 4.83
CA LEU A 539 -2.91 -25.16 4.23
C LEU A 539 -4.02 -25.53 5.22
N GLY A 540 -3.67 -25.98 6.43
CA GLY A 540 -4.65 -26.34 7.46
C GLY A 540 -5.57 -25.20 7.89
N LEU A 541 -5.04 -23.98 8.02
CA LEU A 541 -5.84 -22.79 8.31
C LEU A 541 -6.72 -22.38 7.13
N GLY A 542 -6.26 -22.56 5.89
CA GLY A 542 -7.05 -22.34 4.68
C GLY A 542 -8.22 -23.32 4.55
N GLU A 543 -7.97 -24.62 4.79
CA GLU A 543 -9.01 -25.66 4.85
C GLU A 543 -10.01 -25.39 5.97
N LEU A 544 -9.53 -25.02 7.16
CA LEU A 544 -10.35 -24.69 8.31
C LEU A 544 -11.29 -23.51 8.03
N ALA A 545 -10.76 -22.39 7.54
CA ALA A 545 -11.57 -21.23 7.16
C ALA A 545 -12.58 -21.60 6.05
N ALA A 546 -12.22 -22.47 5.11
CA ALA A 546 -13.13 -22.97 4.09
C ALA A 546 -14.29 -23.82 4.67
N ARG A 547 -14.03 -24.66 5.69
CA ARG A 547 -15.08 -25.46 6.38
C ARG A 547 -16.07 -24.57 7.14
N HIS A 548 -15.58 -23.53 7.80
CA HIS A 548 -16.42 -22.56 8.52
C HIS A 548 -17.05 -21.48 7.62
N GLY A 549 -16.75 -21.51 6.32
CA GLY A 549 -17.27 -20.55 5.34
C GLY A 549 -16.61 -19.17 5.35
N ASP A 550 -15.61 -18.94 6.22
CA ASP A 550 -14.87 -17.69 6.37
C ASP A 550 -14.01 -17.37 5.14
N ALA A 551 -14.62 -16.66 4.20
CA ALA A 551 -13.96 -16.13 3.02
C ALA A 551 -12.87 -15.09 3.37
N GLN A 552 -12.99 -14.35 4.49
CA GLN A 552 -12.01 -13.36 4.89
C GLN A 552 -10.72 -14.07 5.37
N GLY A 553 -10.85 -15.08 6.23
CA GLY A 553 -9.75 -15.93 6.69
C GLY A 553 -9.06 -16.68 5.56
N MET A 554 -9.83 -17.35 4.68
CA MET A 554 -9.30 -17.98 3.47
C MET A 554 -8.45 -16.99 2.64
N LEU A 555 -9.01 -15.81 2.36
CA LEU A 555 -8.38 -14.79 1.55
C LEU A 555 -7.12 -14.23 2.20
N LEU A 556 -7.13 -13.95 3.51
CA LEU A 556 -5.97 -13.43 4.23
C LEU A 556 -4.80 -14.42 4.20
N ALA A 557 -5.05 -15.68 4.56
CA ALA A 557 -4.03 -16.74 4.55
C ALA A 557 -3.50 -16.97 3.12
N GLY A 558 -4.40 -17.20 2.16
CA GLY A 558 -4.05 -17.52 0.78
C GLY A 558 -3.37 -16.37 0.02
N LYS A 559 -3.82 -15.12 0.19
CA LYS A 559 -3.21 -13.94 -0.46
C LYS A 559 -1.83 -13.65 0.12
N ALA A 560 -1.62 -13.84 1.43
CA ALA A 560 -0.30 -13.72 2.03
C ALA A 560 0.66 -14.83 1.55
N ALA A 561 0.15 -16.05 1.35
CA ALA A 561 0.88 -17.18 0.78
C ALA A 561 1.28 -16.97 -0.69
N LEU A 562 0.37 -16.50 -1.56
CA LEU A 562 0.71 -16.13 -2.95
C LEU A 562 1.77 -15.04 -3.02
N ASN A 563 1.75 -14.06 -2.11
CA ASN A 563 2.77 -13.00 -2.04
C ASN A 563 4.18 -13.53 -1.64
N ARG A 564 4.29 -14.79 -1.21
CA ARG A 564 5.54 -15.53 -0.95
C ARG A 564 5.97 -16.46 -2.10
N GLY A 565 5.17 -16.55 -3.17
CA GLY A 565 5.37 -17.51 -4.26
C GLY A 565 4.86 -18.93 -3.96
N LEU A 566 3.98 -19.11 -2.96
CA LEU A 566 3.38 -20.41 -2.64
C LEU A 566 2.07 -20.62 -3.46
N PRO A 567 1.75 -21.84 -3.92
CA PRO A 567 0.65 -22.13 -4.86
C PRO A 567 -0.76 -22.11 -4.23
N PHE A 568 -1.13 -20.99 -3.58
CA PHE A 568 -2.34 -20.88 -2.74
C PHE A 568 -3.55 -20.22 -3.45
N ASP A 569 -3.63 -20.34 -4.78
CA ASP A 569 -4.73 -19.77 -5.59
C ASP A 569 -6.12 -20.23 -5.12
N PHE A 570 -6.25 -21.46 -4.61
CA PHE A 570 -7.53 -21.96 -4.11
C PHE A 570 -8.08 -21.11 -2.95
N TYR A 571 -7.23 -20.78 -1.98
CA TYR A 571 -7.63 -20.04 -0.77
C TYR A 571 -7.63 -18.53 -1.00
N ALA A 572 -6.75 -18.02 -1.85
CA ALA A 572 -6.67 -16.59 -2.17
C ALA A 572 -7.86 -16.07 -3.00
N TYR A 573 -8.78 -16.93 -3.45
CA TYR A 573 -9.96 -16.60 -4.23
C TYR A 573 -11.17 -17.41 -3.73
N PRO A 574 -11.68 -17.14 -2.51
CA PRO A 574 -12.80 -17.88 -1.93
C PRO A 574 -14.08 -17.69 -2.74
N VAL A 575 -14.88 -18.75 -2.84
CA VAL A 575 -16.19 -18.77 -3.54
C VAL A 575 -17.38 -18.72 -2.57
N SER A 576 -17.12 -18.73 -1.26
CA SER A 576 -18.05 -18.38 -0.16
C SER A 576 -18.07 -16.86 0.07
N GLY A 577 -18.68 -16.39 1.18
CA GLY A 577 -18.57 -15.00 1.65
C GLY A 577 -19.52 -13.97 1.02
N MET A 578 -20.22 -14.29 -0.08
CA MET A 578 -21.30 -13.46 -0.61
C MET A 578 -22.67 -14.09 -0.32
N PRO A 579 -23.66 -13.32 0.21
CA PRO A 579 -25.04 -13.78 0.29
C PRO A 579 -25.70 -13.84 -1.10
N PRO A 580 -26.84 -14.51 -1.25
CA PRO A 580 -27.67 -14.42 -2.45
C PRO A 580 -28.07 -12.96 -2.72
N VAL A 581 -27.65 -12.43 -3.88
CA VAL A 581 -27.91 -11.04 -4.26
C VAL A 581 -29.28 -10.95 -4.93
N LYS A 582 -30.24 -10.27 -4.31
CA LYS A 582 -31.50 -9.91 -4.98
C LYS A 582 -31.27 -8.66 -5.82
N SER A 583 -31.55 -8.74 -7.12
CA SER A 583 -31.32 -7.61 -8.02
C SER A 583 -32.20 -6.40 -7.69
N ILE A 584 -31.60 -5.21 -7.73
CA ILE A 584 -32.25 -3.89 -7.57
C ILE A 584 -32.17 -3.08 -8.88
N GLY A 585 -31.22 -3.40 -9.76
CA GLY A 585 -30.98 -2.74 -11.04
C GLY A 585 -30.60 -3.78 -12.11
N PRO A 586 -29.73 -3.45 -13.06
CA PRO A 586 -29.24 -4.39 -14.07
C PRO A 586 -28.41 -5.50 -13.42
N ASP A 587 -28.56 -6.73 -13.92
CA ASP A 587 -27.79 -7.87 -13.43
C ASP A 587 -26.30 -7.76 -13.79
N VAL A 588 -25.45 -8.16 -12.85
CA VAL A 588 -23.98 -8.11 -12.96
C VAL A 588 -23.42 -9.52 -12.85
N GLU A 589 -22.39 -9.81 -13.65
CA GLU A 589 -21.70 -11.08 -13.63
C GLU A 589 -21.21 -11.44 -12.21
N ARG A 590 -21.55 -12.62 -11.69
CA ARG A 590 -21.15 -13.09 -10.35
C ARG A 590 -19.64 -12.93 -10.10
N SER A 591 -18.83 -13.19 -11.11
CA SER A 591 -17.37 -13.04 -11.06
C SER A 591 -16.93 -11.61 -10.76
N ILE A 592 -17.63 -10.59 -11.26
CA ILE A 592 -17.37 -9.18 -10.95
C ILE A 592 -17.74 -8.88 -9.50
N ILE A 593 -18.93 -9.31 -9.05
CA ILE A 593 -19.39 -9.09 -7.67
C ILE A 593 -18.35 -9.63 -6.66
N TYR A 594 -17.84 -10.84 -6.89
CA TYR A 594 -16.77 -11.42 -6.07
C TYR A 594 -15.40 -10.72 -6.26
N ALA A 595 -15.04 -10.33 -7.49
CA ALA A 595 -13.80 -9.60 -7.77
C ALA A 595 -13.73 -8.23 -7.08
N ILE A 596 -14.87 -7.55 -6.99
CA ILE A 596 -15.08 -6.29 -6.25
C ILE A 596 -15.04 -6.57 -4.75
N ALA A 597 -15.85 -7.49 -4.22
CA ALA A 597 -15.89 -7.78 -2.77
C ALA A 597 -14.51 -8.19 -2.20
N ARG A 598 -13.73 -8.98 -2.96
CA ARG A 598 -12.34 -9.33 -2.64
C ARG A 598 -11.41 -8.12 -2.50
N GLN A 599 -11.69 -7.04 -3.22
CA GLN A 599 -10.87 -5.82 -3.31
C GLN A 599 -11.37 -4.68 -2.40
N GLU A 600 -12.68 -4.60 -2.18
CA GLU A 600 -13.36 -3.64 -1.32
C GLU A 600 -13.23 -4.00 0.17
N SER A 601 -13.75 -5.18 0.53
CA SER A 601 -13.93 -5.58 1.93
C SER A 601 -13.04 -6.74 2.37
N ALA A 602 -12.36 -7.39 1.41
CA ALA A 602 -11.76 -8.71 1.62
C ALA A 602 -12.77 -9.75 2.18
N PHE A 603 -14.04 -9.64 1.77
CA PHE A 603 -15.20 -10.39 2.26
C PHE A 603 -15.61 -10.13 3.74
N ASN A 604 -15.14 -9.04 4.36
CA ASN A 604 -15.63 -8.62 5.67
C ASN A 604 -16.99 -7.89 5.55
N PRO A 605 -18.11 -8.43 6.09
CA PRO A 605 -19.42 -7.77 6.00
C PRO A 605 -19.56 -6.57 6.96
N SER A 606 -18.68 -6.43 7.94
CA SER A 606 -18.73 -5.43 9.02
C SER A 606 -17.76 -4.25 8.82
N VAL A 607 -17.00 -4.23 7.71
CA VAL A 607 -15.97 -3.21 7.48
C VAL A 607 -16.56 -1.85 7.07
N VAL A 608 -16.01 -0.78 7.62
CA VAL A 608 -16.43 0.60 7.39
C VAL A 608 -15.21 1.45 7.06
N SER A 609 -15.21 2.13 5.91
CA SER A 609 -14.11 3.03 5.53
C SER A 609 -14.21 4.39 6.25
N PRO A 610 -13.10 5.17 6.33
CA PRO A 610 -13.13 6.55 6.81
C PRO A 610 -14.09 7.46 6.02
N ALA A 611 -14.40 7.11 4.77
CA ALA A 611 -15.36 7.82 3.93
C ALA A 611 -16.84 7.41 4.19
N HIS A 612 -17.10 6.59 5.21
CA HIS A 612 -18.43 6.01 5.51
C HIS A 612 -18.97 5.16 4.36
N ALA A 613 -18.08 4.41 3.71
CA ALA A 613 -18.45 3.26 2.88
C ALA A 613 -18.70 2.03 3.78
N TYR A 614 -19.66 1.18 3.44
CA TYR A 614 -20.12 0.09 4.32
C TYR A 614 -20.08 -1.29 3.65
N GLY A 615 -19.74 -2.31 4.44
CA GLY A 615 -19.97 -3.72 4.15
C GLY A 615 -19.21 -4.31 2.97
N LEU A 616 -19.67 -5.47 2.47
CA LEU A 616 -18.99 -6.29 1.47
C LEU A 616 -18.61 -5.52 0.19
N MET A 617 -19.46 -4.58 -0.23
CA MET A 617 -19.30 -3.80 -1.46
C MET A 617 -18.78 -2.37 -1.21
N GLN A 618 -18.58 -1.95 0.05
CA GLN A 618 -18.21 -0.57 0.38
C GLN A 618 -19.13 0.49 -0.27
N VAL A 619 -20.44 0.26 -0.22
CA VAL A 619 -21.43 1.22 -0.71
C VAL A 619 -21.52 2.40 0.26
N THR A 620 -21.45 3.63 -0.27
CA THR A 620 -21.67 4.85 0.51
C THR A 620 -23.16 5.19 0.60
N PRO A 621 -23.62 5.93 1.63
CA PRO A 621 -25.01 6.37 1.72
C PRO A 621 -25.50 7.21 0.53
N ASP A 622 -24.62 7.96 -0.14
CA ASP A 622 -24.99 8.75 -1.32
C ASP A 622 -25.10 7.90 -2.58
N ALA A 623 -24.20 6.93 -2.77
CA ALA A 623 -24.31 5.92 -3.81
C ALA A 623 -25.60 5.09 -3.66
N GLY A 624 -25.87 4.58 -2.46
CA GLY A 624 -27.10 3.85 -2.15
C GLY A 624 -28.37 4.67 -2.43
N ARG A 625 -28.41 5.95 -2.04
CA ARG A 625 -29.50 6.89 -2.39
C ARG A 625 -29.65 7.07 -3.90
N TYR A 626 -28.55 7.23 -4.62
CA TYR A 626 -28.55 7.41 -6.07
C TYR A 626 -29.08 6.18 -6.81
N VAL A 627 -28.61 4.98 -6.45
CA VAL A 627 -29.02 3.69 -7.03
C VAL A 627 -30.49 3.42 -6.75
N CYS A 628 -30.92 3.55 -5.50
CA CYS A 628 -32.33 3.43 -5.13
C CYS A 628 -33.22 4.36 -5.96
N LYS A 629 -32.80 5.62 -6.15
CA LYS A 629 -33.53 6.58 -6.98
C LYS A 629 -33.51 6.22 -8.48
N LYS A 630 -32.39 5.72 -9.04
CA LYS A 630 -32.29 5.34 -10.46
C LYS A 630 -33.25 4.19 -10.81
N TYR A 631 -33.46 3.25 -9.87
CA TYR A 631 -34.25 2.02 -10.10
C TYR A 631 -35.55 1.92 -9.27
N GLY A 632 -36.07 3.03 -8.75
CA GLY A 632 -37.39 3.08 -8.11
C GLY A 632 -37.51 2.36 -6.75
N ALA A 633 -36.39 2.06 -6.09
CA ALA A 633 -36.34 1.38 -4.80
C ALA A 633 -36.24 2.38 -3.62
N SER A 634 -36.64 1.96 -2.43
CA SER A 634 -36.45 2.73 -1.19
C SER A 634 -35.04 2.53 -0.60
N PHE A 635 -34.41 3.63 -0.18
CA PHE A 635 -33.11 3.60 0.50
C PHE A 635 -33.25 3.50 2.02
N ASP A 636 -32.52 2.56 2.64
CA ASP A 636 -32.48 2.35 4.09
C ASP A 636 -31.02 2.39 4.62
N LEU A 637 -30.72 3.41 5.44
CA LEU A 637 -29.39 3.62 6.02
C LEU A 637 -29.07 2.68 7.19
N HIS A 638 -30.07 2.09 7.84
CA HIS A 638 -29.84 1.05 8.85
C HIS A 638 -29.45 -0.24 8.14
N ARG A 639 -30.26 -0.70 7.18
CA ARG A 639 -29.99 -1.92 6.40
C ARG A 639 -28.68 -1.85 5.62
N LEU A 640 -28.28 -0.69 5.07
CA LEU A 640 -26.96 -0.53 4.44
C LEU A 640 -25.79 -0.96 5.36
N LYS A 641 -25.98 -0.87 6.70
CA LYS A 641 -24.98 -1.16 7.73
C LYS A 641 -25.17 -2.52 8.42
N THR A 642 -26.36 -3.13 8.36
CA THR A 642 -26.71 -4.33 9.14
C THR A 642 -27.26 -5.50 8.30
N ASP A 643 -27.66 -5.24 7.06
CA ASP A 643 -28.17 -6.25 6.12
C ASP A 643 -27.16 -6.45 4.98
N THR A 644 -26.33 -7.48 5.14
CA THR A 644 -25.27 -7.85 4.18
C THR A 644 -25.81 -8.15 2.78
N ALA A 645 -27.05 -8.66 2.65
CA ALA A 645 -27.66 -8.95 1.36
C ALA A 645 -28.16 -7.67 0.67
N TYR A 646 -28.70 -6.71 1.42
CA TYR A 646 -29.03 -5.38 0.91
C TYR A 646 -27.79 -4.57 0.53
N ASN A 647 -26.71 -4.67 1.31
CA ASN A 647 -25.41 -4.09 0.97
C ASN A 647 -24.88 -4.65 -0.37
N ALA A 648 -24.93 -5.97 -0.54
CA ALA A 648 -24.54 -6.65 -1.78
C ALA A 648 -25.43 -6.23 -2.97
N ALA A 649 -26.74 -6.12 -2.76
CA ALA A 649 -27.71 -5.72 -3.78
C ALA A 649 -27.53 -4.26 -4.26
N LEU A 650 -27.25 -3.33 -3.35
CA LEU A 650 -26.95 -1.94 -3.71
C LEU A 650 -25.65 -1.83 -4.52
N GLY A 651 -24.59 -2.55 -4.11
CA GLY A 651 -23.31 -2.54 -4.82
C GLY A 651 -23.40 -3.17 -6.21
N ALA A 652 -24.14 -4.28 -6.34
CA ALA A 652 -24.43 -4.90 -7.63
C ALA A 652 -25.23 -3.96 -8.55
N ALA A 653 -26.27 -3.27 -8.04
CA ALA A 653 -27.05 -2.34 -8.84
C ALA A 653 -26.29 -1.03 -9.19
N GLU A 654 -25.32 -0.60 -8.37
CA GLU A 654 -24.38 0.47 -8.75
C GLU A 654 -23.47 0.04 -9.90
N LEU A 655 -22.88 -1.16 -9.81
CA LEU A 655 -22.05 -1.74 -10.88
C LEU A 655 -22.85 -1.94 -12.17
N GLY A 656 -24.08 -2.46 -12.08
CA GLY A 656 -24.99 -2.62 -13.22
C GLY A 656 -25.28 -1.29 -13.90
N GLY A 657 -25.59 -0.26 -13.11
CA GLY A 657 -25.80 1.09 -13.65
C GLY A 657 -24.55 1.70 -14.29
N LEU A 658 -23.37 1.53 -13.68
CA LEU A 658 -22.11 1.98 -14.28
C LEU A 658 -21.80 1.24 -15.59
N LEU A 659 -22.14 -0.06 -15.70
CA LEU A 659 -22.03 -0.80 -16.94
C LEU A 659 -22.96 -0.25 -18.03
N GLU A 660 -24.23 0.05 -17.74
CA GLU A 660 -25.13 0.75 -18.69
C GLU A 660 -24.50 2.07 -19.16
N ASP A 661 -24.14 2.93 -18.20
CA ASP A 661 -23.74 4.32 -18.45
C ASP A 661 -22.39 4.43 -19.19
N TYR A 662 -21.61 3.34 -19.26
CA TYR A 662 -20.36 3.23 -20.01
C TYR A 662 -20.39 2.23 -21.20
N ARG A 663 -21.58 1.83 -21.68
CA ARG A 663 -21.75 0.86 -22.79
C ARG A 663 -21.01 -0.46 -22.56
N GLY A 664 -21.02 -0.92 -21.32
CA GLY A 664 -20.39 -2.17 -20.86
C GLY A 664 -18.87 -2.12 -20.66
N SER A 665 -18.20 -0.97 -20.77
CA SER A 665 -16.75 -0.90 -20.57
C SER A 665 -16.34 -1.14 -19.12
N TYR A 666 -15.64 -2.25 -18.88
CA TYR A 666 -15.24 -2.71 -17.55
C TYR A 666 -14.21 -1.78 -16.90
N ILE A 667 -13.19 -1.35 -17.65
CA ILE A 667 -12.16 -0.43 -17.14
C ILE A 667 -12.75 0.93 -16.71
N MET A 668 -13.72 1.46 -17.46
CA MET A 668 -14.42 2.71 -17.10
C MET A 668 -15.38 2.50 -15.93
N THR A 669 -16.09 1.36 -15.88
CA THR A 669 -16.96 0.95 -14.77
C THR A 669 -16.20 0.86 -13.45
N PHE A 670 -15.10 0.08 -13.41
CA PHE A 670 -14.32 -0.13 -12.18
C PHE A 670 -13.58 1.16 -11.78
N ALA A 671 -13.09 1.94 -12.73
CA ALA A 671 -12.51 3.26 -12.45
C ALA A 671 -13.54 4.22 -11.82
N ALA A 672 -14.79 4.21 -12.31
CA ALA A 672 -15.84 5.08 -11.81
C ALA A 672 -16.46 4.60 -10.49
N TYR A 673 -16.41 3.31 -10.16
CA TYR A 673 -16.82 2.79 -8.85
C TYR A 673 -15.92 3.35 -7.73
N ASN A 674 -14.59 3.23 -7.88
CA ASN A 674 -13.64 3.71 -6.86
C ASN A 674 -13.40 5.24 -6.91
N ALA A 675 -13.34 5.87 -8.10
CA ALA A 675 -12.99 7.30 -8.21
C ALA A 675 -14.15 8.24 -8.57
N GLY A 676 -15.36 7.71 -8.79
CA GLY A 676 -16.52 8.48 -9.22
C GLY A 676 -16.53 8.84 -10.71
N ARG A 677 -17.75 8.97 -11.25
CA ARG A 677 -18.02 9.22 -12.68
C ARG A 677 -17.31 10.47 -13.24
N GLY A 678 -17.27 11.54 -12.46
CA GLY A 678 -16.62 12.80 -12.83
C GLY A 678 -15.10 12.68 -13.00
N SER A 679 -14.45 11.77 -12.27
CA SER A 679 -13.02 11.48 -12.45
C SER A 679 -12.78 10.78 -13.79
N VAL A 680 -13.58 9.76 -14.12
CA VAL A 680 -13.49 9.05 -15.40
C VAL A 680 -13.79 9.97 -16.59
N GLN A 681 -14.77 10.88 -16.49
CA GLN A 681 -15.01 11.92 -17.51
C GLN A 681 -13.78 12.84 -17.70
N LYS A 682 -13.17 13.31 -16.60
CA LYS A 682 -11.93 14.12 -16.61
C LYS A 682 -10.73 13.35 -17.20
N TRP A 683 -10.74 12.03 -17.18
CA TRP A 683 -9.68 11.17 -17.75
C TRP A 683 -9.92 10.85 -19.23
N ILE A 684 -11.16 10.55 -19.64
CA ILE A 684 -11.54 10.37 -21.06
C ILE A 684 -11.18 11.63 -21.85
N ALA A 685 -11.56 12.80 -21.36
CA ALA A 685 -11.28 14.10 -21.99
C ALA A 685 -9.77 14.47 -22.05
N ARG A 686 -8.89 13.70 -21.40
CA ARG A 686 -7.44 13.97 -21.32
C ARG A 686 -6.58 12.89 -21.99
N TYR A 687 -7.03 11.64 -21.97
CA TYR A 687 -6.26 10.46 -22.38
C TYR A 687 -6.93 9.67 -23.52
N GLY A 688 -8.07 10.14 -24.03
CA GLY A 688 -8.91 9.43 -24.99
C GLY A 688 -9.97 8.54 -24.31
N ASP A 689 -10.99 8.16 -25.08
CA ASP A 689 -11.96 7.15 -24.66
C ASP A 689 -11.34 5.76 -24.88
N PRO A 690 -11.15 4.91 -23.86
CA PRO A 690 -10.47 3.64 -24.01
C PRO A 690 -11.33 2.55 -24.68
N ARG A 691 -12.51 2.92 -25.18
CA ARG A 691 -13.33 2.13 -26.11
C ARG A 691 -12.96 2.41 -27.58
N ASP A 692 -12.16 3.44 -27.87
CA ASP A 692 -11.60 3.70 -29.19
C ASP A 692 -10.43 2.73 -29.44
N PRO A 693 -10.45 1.90 -30.51
CA PRO A 693 -9.33 1.02 -30.86
C PRO A 693 -7.98 1.72 -31.08
N GLY A 694 -7.97 3.04 -31.29
CA GLY A 694 -6.77 3.88 -31.33
C GLY A 694 -6.13 4.14 -29.96
N VAL A 695 -6.80 3.82 -28.86
CA VAL A 695 -6.32 3.99 -27.47
C VAL A 695 -5.88 2.64 -26.89
N ASP A 696 -4.59 2.50 -26.55
CA ASP A 696 -4.11 1.31 -25.82
C ASP A 696 -4.73 1.30 -24.41
N ALA A 697 -5.70 0.40 -24.19
CA ALA A 697 -6.43 0.28 -22.94
C ALA A 697 -5.53 -0.02 -21.72
N VAL A 698 -4.37 -0.66 -21.92
CA VAL A 698 -3.39 -0.90 -20.83
C VAL A 698 -2.68 0.40 -20.48
N ASP A 699 -2.27 1.20 -21.46
CA ASP A 699 -1.72 2.53 -21.20
C ASP A 699 -2.74 3.52 -20.65
N TRP A 700 -4.02 3.41 -21.02
CA TRP A 700 -5.09 4.21 -20.42
C TRP A 700 -5.28 3.89 -18.94
N VAL A 701 -5.29 2.60 -18.58
CA VAL A 701 -5.28 2.16 -17.18
C VAL A 701 -4.01 2.68 -16.47
N GLU A 702 -2.84 2.61 -17.11
CA GLU A 702 -1.63 3.22 -16.54
C GLU A 702 -1.72 4.74 -16.39
N LEU A 703 -2.41 5.46 -17.28
CA LEU A 703 -2.59 6.90 -17.22
C LEU A 703 -3.44 7.37 -16.04
N ILE A 704 -4.39 6.56 -15.54
CA ILE A 704 -5.21 6.83 -14.35
C ILE A 704 -4.35 7.49 -13.25
N PRO A 705 -4.58 8.77 -12.88
CA PRO A 705 -3.66 9.50 -12.00
C PRO A 705 -3.61 8.95 -10.57
N PHE A 706 -4.77 8.53 -10.04
CA PHE A 706 -4.88 7.96 -8.69
C PHE A 706 -4.27 6.55 -8.68
N SER A 707 -3.21 6.35 -7.90
CA SER A 707 -2.54 5.04 -7.83
C SER A 707 -3.40 3.97 -7.18
N GLU A 708 -4.34 4.37 -6.32
CA GLU A 708 -5.36 3.48 -5.75
C GLU A 708 -6.26 2.96 -6.88
N THR A 709 -6.98 3.84 -7.58
CA THR A 709 -7.88 3.50 -8.69
C THR A 709 -7.20 2.71 -9.81
N ARG A 710 -5.95 3.05 -10.16
CA ARG A 710 -5.16 2.28 -11.13
C ARG A 710 -4.97 0.84 -10.68
N ASN A 711 -4.47 0.64 -9.46
CA ASN A 711 -4.28 -0.70 -8.90
C ASN A 711 -5.63 -1.41 -8.76
N TYR A 712 -6.68 -0.72 -8.31
CA TYR A 712 -8.04 -1.22 -8.18
C TYR A 712 -8.57 -1.82 -9.50
N VAL A 713 -8.50 -1.08 -10.61
CA VAL A 713 -8.88 -1.57 -11.95
C VAL A 713 -8.05 -2.80 -12.33
N GLN A 714 -6.71 -2.77 -12.14
CA GLN A 714 -5.84 -3.91 -12.43
C GLN A 714 -6.22 -5.15 -11.60
N ARG A 715 -6.54 -4.98 -10.31
CA ARG A 715 -6.97 -6.06 -9.42
C ARG A 715 -8.33 -6.63 -9.77
N ILE A 716 -9.31 -5.83 -10.17
CA ILE A 716 -10.63 -6.39 -10.55
C ILE A 716 -10.53 -7.12 -11.89
N MET A 717 -9.79 -6.57 -12.85
CA MET A 717 -9.53 -7.24 -14.13
C MET A 717 -8.82 -8.59 -13.93
N GLU A 718 -7.83 -8.70 -13.05
CA GLU A 718 -7.16 -9.99 -12.77
C GLU A 718 -8.05 -10.97 -11.97
N ASN A 719 -8.76 -10.45 -10.95
CA ASN A 719 -9.67 -11.24 -10.10
C ASN A 719 -10.82 -11.84 -10.91
N LEU A 720 -11.36 -11.08 -11.87
CA LEU A 720 -12.48 -11.47 -12.73
C LEU A 720 -12.18 -12.77 -13.50
N GLN A 721 -11.01 -12.86 -14.13
CA GLN A 721 -10.61 -14.05 -14.88
C GLN A 721 -10.47 -15.27 -13.97
N VAL A 722 -9.88 -15.09 -12.77
CA VAL A 722 -9.77 -16.15 -11.77
C VAL A 722 -11.16 -16.60 -11.27
N TYR A 723 -12.07 -15.66 -11.02
CA TYR A 723 -13.42 -15.99 -10.57
C TYR A 723 -14.26 -16.70 -11.64
N ARG A 724 -14.15 -16.34 -12.92
CA ARG A 724 -14.78 -17.10 -14.02
C ARG A 724 -14.35 -18.56 -14.03
N ALA A 725 -13.04 -18.81 -13.92
CA ALA A 725 -12.51 -20.17 -13.82
C ALA A 725 -12.98 -20.90 -12.54
N ARG A 726 -13.00 -20.20 -11.39
CA ARG A 726 -13.46 -20.77 -10.11
C ARG A 726 -14.96 -21.03 -10.02
N PHE A 727 -15.78 -20.37 -10.84
CA PHE A 727 -17.22 -20.64 -10.99
C PHE A 727 -17.55 -21.62 -12.14
N GLY A 728 -16.54 -22.27 -12.75
CA GLY A 728 -16.76 -23.30 -13.76
C GLY A 728 -17.02 -22.78 -15.18
N GLY A 729 -16.79 -21.50 -15.46
CA GLY A 729 -16.89 -20.90 -16.81
C GLY A 729 -15.80 -21.36 -17.80
N GLY A 730 -15.17 -22.51 -17.55
CA GLY A 730 -13.91 -22.94 -18.16
C GLY A 730 -12.71 -22.10 -17.72
N SER A 731 -11.52 -22.53 -18.11
CA SER A 731 -10.28 -21.77 -17.88
C SER A 731 -10.03 -20.69 -18.95
N LYS A 732 -10.97 -20.42 -19.87
CA LYS A 732 -10.73 -19.51 -21.00
C LYS A 732 -10.43 -18.09 -20.54
N LEU A 733 -9.26 -17.59 -20.90
CA LEU A 733 -8.84 -16.22 -20.63
C LEU A 733 -9.51 -15.24 -21.61
N GLN A 734 -10.07 -14.16 -21.08
CA GLN A 734 -10.87 -13.18 -21.85
C GLN A 734 -10.39 -11.72 -21.67
N ILE A 735 -9.29 -11.49 -20.92
CA ILE A 735 -8.82 -10.17 -20.49
C ILE A 735 -8.73 -9.11 -21.61
N GLU A 736 -8.28 -9.46 -22.82
CA GLU A 736 -8.22 -8.50 -23.94
C GLU A 736 -9.62 -8.08 -24.44
N ALA A 737 -10.58 -9.00 -24.46
CA ALA A 737 -11.96 -8.72 -24.83
C ALA A 737 -12.70 -7.93 -23.72
N ASP A 738 -12.39 -8.19 -22.44
CA ASP A 738 -12.92 -7.40 -21.32
C ASP A 738 -12.33 -5.99 -21.28
N LEU A 739 -11.05 -5.80 -21.65
CA LEU A 739 -10.42 -4.47 -21.78
C LEU A 739 -11.06 -3.65 -22.90
N GLN A 740 -11.33 -4.27 -24.06
CA GLN A 740 -11.91 -3.62 -25.25
C GLN A 740 -13.46 -3.60 -25.24
N ARG A 741 -14.09 -3.94 -24.11
CA ARG A 741 -15.55 -4.02 -24.02
C ARG A 741 -16.17 -2.63 -24.15
N GLY A 742 -17.22 -2.53 -24.98
CA GLY A 742 -17.90 -1.27 -25.30
C GLY A 742 -17.35 -0.49 -26.50
N ALA A 743 -16.34 -1.02 -27.20
CA ALA A 743 -15.84 -0.46 -28.46
C ALA A 743 -16.84 -0.59 -29.62
N ASN A 744 -17.56 -1.71 -29.68
CA ASN A 744 -18.40 -2.10 -30.83
C ASN A 744 -19.92 -1.99 -30.53
N GLN A 745 -20.33 -0.88 -29.90
CA GLN A 745 -21.72 -0.44 -29.70
C GLN A 745 -21.80 1.08 -29.78
#